data_AF-G1XM32-F1
#
_entry.id   AF-G1XM32-F1
#
_cell.length_a   1.000
_cell.length_b   1.000
_cell.length_c   1.000
_cell.angle_alpha   90.00
_cell.angle_beta   90.00
_cell.angle_gamma   90.00
#
_symmetry.space_group_name_H-M   'P 1'
#
loop_
_entity.id
_entity.type
_entity.pdbx_description
1 polymer ?
#
loop_
_entity_poly.entity_id
_entity_poly.type
_entity_poly.pdbx_seq_one_letter_code
_entity_poly.pdbx_strand_id
1 'polypeptide(L)'
;MSKYDQKYPSPEDFEVAIICALPLEYDAIFLLFDEEYNQNACDSDYKTGRIGKHKVVLALLHRMGKASAASKAAAIKKDFPDIELSFLVGICGGVPYYKHKNDQEEILLGDVAIGNAIRQYDFGKQYPGGYSITGSLKSPETKTILTMLTKLRTDSTLKRIQQLAEKNIKTLQISNDIYKYPGASADKLFKPEYRHQHRGYQNPSCGACSNGSDSGSICNNAVDSSCEDLGCEQQYLVPRNKLLRMPNGSIHLPSIHIGIIGSGDTVIKCGEHRDRLAKSNNIIAFEMEGAGISEDIPCIVIKGVCDYADSHKNKKWQDFAAGTASSVLKAILEHFVLFNHKGDRVQSPPQSPPPPPYSPFVRAIAIPERIEDPERMKRVRDIRNKLPHLVTSISDDLANRLRWTPYLSAAPSAICVIAACLVAGNQKTTSIIKVDIQSIEIEGIKITPRKYLGANLEYCSQLGRKAFNDAETRMGRLRNQAKLMTGMTGPLSQIVQILNDSKPDFSSLEKWMNNLVNSAATCQSEAKIMKSNFEALLEFIMELKTQAIDACCENQSKLEEEEKVVKATKDKLENEEKAAKTASAAQLQLAKEEKTTVEKQLDEARNQLRVAQGKMAKILEANPSTWASTQSRIDEINSELNGIDKVQSAEKSVLAVFGGLLGIGKRARKEQNERKNKLLGDRENLRGEQEQEMKKMNEDQQDAIKVVEIWQAKVLEAEQELNEFQKNYISLIEGQNQPAESLGIACEDLKALSDQSLDLETISVILNRSIAALKKLNQYIEKMTRFFVEVSSYVDDTMRDQLGHFREQTGDVERLTQSRTLEENEIHKTNAIVSALDLHGRFTLIKNIASVYIDVSEKYITPGANKMDDLTFNDMDNYEEQVNEFQKWGEKAVTEIEALAKETNKKIEQDVYKNMASLARKQIGFEELFNSYETE
;
A
#
# COMPACT_ATOMS: atom_id res chain seq x y z
N MET A 1 -5.20 -22.71 -50.46
CA MET A 1 -5.37 -21.89 -49.23
C MET A 1 -6.85 -21.85 -48.92
N SER A 2 -7.25 -22.54 -47.84
CA SER A 2 -8.65 -22.80 -47.52
C SER A 2 -9.26 -21.61 -46.76
N LYS A 3 -10.59 -21.46 -46.85
CA LYS A 3 -11.43 -20.40 -46.25
C LYS A 3 -11.49 -20.42 -44.70
N TYR A 4 -10.41 -20.79 -44.01
CA TYR A 4 -10.37 -20.92 -42.55
C TYR A 4 -9.38 -19.98 -41.82
N ASP A 5 -8.67 -19.07 -42.52
CA ASP A 5 -7.64 -18.19 -41.92
C ASP A 5 -8.12 -16.79 -41.46
N GLN A 6 -9.41 -16.46 -41.52
CA GLN A 6 -9.92 -15.13 -41.14
C GLN A 6 -10.65 -15.17 -39.78
N LYS A 7 -9.93 -15.23 -38.66
CA LYS A 7 -10.57 -15.03 -37.35
C LYS A 7 -10.03 -13.86 -36.53
N TYR A 8 -8.88 -13.30 -36.87
CA TYR A 8 -8.29 -12.18 -36.13
C TYR A 8 -7.76 -11.11 -37.09
N PRO A 9 -8.00 -9.81 -36.82
CA PRO A 9 -7.44 -8.73 -37.63
C PRO A 9 -5.91 -8.76 -37.61
N SER A 10 -5.31 -8.47 -38.76
CA SER A 10 -3.87 -8.23 -38.89
C SER A 10 -3.45 -6.92 -38.22
N PRO A 11 -2.19 -6.72 -37.83
CA PRO A 11 -1.74 -5.46 -37.23
C PRO A 11 -2.03 -4.22 -38.11
N GLU A 12 -2.03 -4.38 -39.43
CA GLU A 12 -2.35 -3.34 -40.41
C GLU A 12 -3.85 -2.98 -40.45
N ASP A 13 -4.71 -3.78 -39.81
CA ASP A 13 -6.14 -3.47 -39.71
C ASP A 13 -6.48 -2.43 -38.63
N PHE A 14 -5.52 -2.04 -37.78
CA PHE A 14 -5.75 -1.14 -36.66
C PHE A 14 -5.32 0.29 -36.99
N GLU A 15 -6.28 1.21 -37.00
CA GLU A 15 -6.06 2.62 -37.35
C GLU A 15 -6.09 3.54 -36.11
N VAL A 16 -6.54 3.03 -34.96
CA VAL A 16 -6.75 3.79 -33.71
C VAL A 16 -6.02 3.14 -32.53
N ALA A 17 -5.17 3.92 -31.86
CA ALA A 17 -4.64 3.59 -30.54
C ALA A 17 -5.42 4.28 -29.42
N ILE A 18 -5.57 3.61 -28.28
CA ILE A 18 -6.05 4.16 -27.02
C ILE A 18 -4.95 3.88 -25.99
N ILE A 19 -4.44 4.93 -25.35
CA ILE A 19 -3.33 4.86 -24.42
C ILE A 19 -3.82 5.38 -23.06
N CYS A 20 -3.63 4.58 -22.02
CA CYS A 20 -3.99 4.90 -20.64
C CYS A 20 -2.73 4.89 -19.77
N ALA A 21 -2.65 5.77 -18.78
CA ALA A 21 -1.49 5.89 -17.88
C ALA A 21 -1.63 5.02 -16.62
N LEU A 22 -2.87 4.78 -16.16
CA LEU A 22 -3.18 4.06 -14.93
C LEU A 22 -4.10 2.85 -15.18
N PRO A 23 -4.01 1.78 -14.36
CA PRO A 23 -4.88 0.61 -14.49
C PRO A 23 -6.38 0.92 -14.44
N LEU A 24 -6.82 1.82 -13.54
CA LEU A 24 -8.24 2.23 -13.45
C LEU A 24 -8.76 2.88 -14.75
N GLU A 25 -7.89 3.55 -15.50
CA GLU A 25 -8.24 4.19 -16.78
C GLU A 25 -8.36 3.14 -17.88
N TYR A 26 -7.43 2.18 -17.87
CA TYR A 26 -7.41 1.04 -18.79
C TYR A 26 -8.64 0.15 -18.61
N ASP A 27 -8.97 -0.21 -17.37
CA ASP A 27 -10.10 -1.08 -17.05
C ASP A 27 -11.43 -0.46 -17.49
N ALA A 28 -11.59 0.85 -17.30
CA ALA A 28 -12.78 1.58 -17.75
C ALA A 28 -12.99 1.52 -19.28
N ILE A 29 -11.90 1.56 -20.06
CA ILE A 29 -11.97 1.40 -21.52
C ILE A 29 -12.25 -0.06 -21.90
N PHE A 30 -11.54 -0.99 -21.27
CA PHE A 30 -11.66 -2.41 -21.57
C PHE A 30 -13.09 -2.90 -21.36
N LEU A 31 -13.74 -2.50 -20.26
CA LEU A 31 -15.15 -2.80 -19.98
C LEU A 31 -16.13 -2.21 -21.01
N LEU A 32 -15.69 -1.22 -21.79
CA LEU A 32 -16.48 -0.56 -22.83
C LEU A 32 -16.20 -1.09 -24.24
N PHE A 33 -15.37 -2.11 -24.42
CA PHE A 33 -15.21 -2.76 -25.73
C PHE A 33 -16.54 -3.36 -26.21
N ASP A 34 -16.83 -3.24 -27.50
CA ASP A 34 -17.96 -3.95 -28.12
C ASP A 34 -17.58 -5.40 -28.45
N GLU A 35 -16.30 -5.64 -28.73
CA GLU A 35 -15.75 -6.93 -29.11
C GLU A 35 -14.24 -6.98 -28.76
N GLU A 36 -13.78 -8.10 -28.22
CA GLU A 36 -12.35 -8.36 -27.97
C GLU A 36 -11.81 -9.31 -29.03
N TYR A 37 -10.69 -8.98 -29.65
CA TYR A 37 -10.06 -9.83 -30.66
C TYR A 37 -9.04 -10.81 -30.07
N ASN A 38 -8.37 -10.47 -28.96
CA ASN A 38 -7.29 -11.29 -28.38
C ASN A 38 -7.65 -11.87 -26.99
N GLN A 39 -8.73 -12.66 -26.91
CA GLN A 39 -9.23 -13.26 -25.67
C GLN A 39 -8.22 -14.20 -24.97
N ASN A 40 -7.22 -14.75 -25.68
CA ASN A 40 -6.29 -15.76 -25.15
C ASN A 40 -4.83 -15.29 -24.99
N ALA A 41 -4.51 -14.03 -25.24
CA ALA A 41 -3.17 -13.48 -25.02
C ALA A 41 -3.11 -12.80 -23.65
N CYS A 42 -2.74 -13.58 -22.63
CA CYS A 42 -2.37 -13.10 -21.29
C CYS A 42 -1.06 -12.25 -21.30
N ASP A 43 -0.35 -12.25 -22.44
CA ASP A 43 1.09 -11.92 -22.52
C ASP A 43 1.42 -10.89 -23.64
N SER A 44 0.43 -10.13 -24.11
CA SER A 44 0.67 -9.02 -25.07
C SER A 44 0.65 -7.66 -24.38
N ASP A 45 1.61 -6.80 -24.72
CA ASP A 45 1.73 -5.40 -24.26
C ASP A 45 0.52 -4.50 -24.59
N TYR A 46 -0.44 -5.05 -25.34
CA TYR A 46 -1.64 -4.40 -25.83
C TYR A 46 -2.84 -5.34 -25.77
N LYS A 47 -4.04 -4.78 -25.62
CA LYS A 47 -5.28 -5.45 -25.97
C LYS A 47 -5.83 -4.91 -27.28
N THR A 48 -6.50 -5.76 -28.04
CA THR A 48 -7.10 -5.37 -29.30
C THR A 48 -8.58 -5.71 -29.30
N GLY A 49 -9.37 -4.84 -29.91
CA GLY A 49 -10.81 -5.00 -29.94
C GLY A 49 -11.48 -4.02 -30.87
N ARG A 50 -12.78 -3.85 -30.69
CA ARG A 50 -13.61 -2.94 -31.48
C ARG A 50 -14.41 -2.03 -30.57
N ILE A 51 -14.47 -0.76 -30.94
CA ILE A 51 -15.41 0.22 -30.39
C ILE A 51 -16.09 0.94 -31.55
N GLY A 52 -17.41 0.82 -31.61
CA GLY A 52 -18.20 1.25 -32.76
C GLY A 52 -17.73 0.55 -34.03
N LYS A 53 -17.28 1.34 -35.01
CA LYS A 53 -16.75 0.85 -36.29
C LYS A 53 -15.22 0.75 -36.32
N HIS A 54 -14.55 1.11 -35.23
CA HIS A 54 -13.09 1.22 -35.20
C HIS A 54 -12.49 -0.01 -34.56
N LYS A 55 -11.54 -0.64 -35.25
CA LYS A 55 -10.63 -1.59 -34.65
C LYS A 55 -9.60 -0.79 -33.85
N VAL A 56 -9.49 -1.08 -32.55
CA VAL A 56 -8.70 -0.30 -31.61
C VAL A 56 -7.63 -1.16 -30.96
N VAL A 57 -6.47 -0.55 -30.72
CA VAL A 57 -5.41 -1.07 -29.86
C VAL A 57 -5.47 -0.31 -28.54
N LEU A 58 -5.61 -1.01 -27.42
CA LEU A 58 -5.58 -0.45 -26.07
C LEU A 58 -4.24 -0.78 -25.41
N ALA A 59 -3.54 0.24 -24.92
CA ALA A 59 -2.25 0.13 -24.28
C ALA A 59 -2.25 0.78 -22.89
N LEU A 60 -1.59 0.12 -21.94
CA LEU A 60 -1.29 0.69 -20.62
C LEU A 60 0.19 1.11 -20.58
N LEU A 61 0.47 2.30 -20.04
CA LEU A 61 1.83 2.75 -19.78
C LEU A 61 2.44 2.00 -18.59
N HIS A 62 3.75 1.73 -18.65
CA HIS A 62 4.46 1.09 -17.53
C HIS A 62 4.66 2.05 -16.34
N ARG A 63 4.78 3.36 -16.62
CA ARG A 63 4.91 4.45 -15.62
C ARG A 63 4.26 5.71 -16.20
N MET A 64 3.79 6.61 -15.33
CA MET A 64 3.30 7.94 -15.74
C MET A 64 4.42 8.80 -16.33
N GLY A 65 4.03 9.86 -17.07
CA GLY A 65 4.96 10.85 -17.60
C GLY A 65 5.29 10.71 -19.09
N LYS A 66 5.81 11.79 -19.67
CA LYS A 66 5.98 11.94 -21.13
C LYS A 66 6.93 10.92 -21.75
N ALA A 67 8.02 10.55 -21.06
CA ALA A 67 9.02 9.64 -21.60
C ALA A 67 8.50 8.19 -21.78
N SER A 68 7.73 7.71 -20.80
CA SER A 68 7.07 6.40 -20.91
C SER A 68 6.01 6.44 -22.02
N ALA A 69 5.26 7.53 -22.10
CA ALA A 69 4.22 7.73 -23.09
C ALA A 69 4.76 7.76 -24.53
N ALA A 70 5.85 8.50 -24.77
CA ALA A 70 6.56 8.51 -26.05
C ALA A 70 7.10 7.12 -26.41
N SER A 71 7.73 6.43 -25.46
CA SER A 71 8.26 5.08 -25.70
C SER A 71 7.16 4.08 -26.10
N LYS A 72 5.98 4.16 -25.46
CA LYS A 72 4.83 3.32 -25.81
C LYS A 72 4.24 3.72 -27.16
N ALA A 73 4.13 5.01 -27.48
CA ALA A 73 3.66 5.48 -28.78
C ALA A 73 4.57 4.99 -29.92
N ALA A 74 5.89 5.08 -29.75
CA ALA A 74 6.86 4.54 -30.71
C ALA A 74 6.72 3.02 -30.91
N ALA A 75 6.51 2.26 -29.82
CA ALA A 75 6.28 0.82 -29.89
C ALA A 75 4.97 0.47 -30.60
N ILE A 76 3.87 1.16 -30.29
CA ILE A 76 2.57 0.99 -30.96
C ILE A 76 2.72 1.24 -32.46
N LYS A 77 3.37 2.33 -32.87
CA LYS A 77 3.56 2.68 -34.28
C LYS A 77 4.42 1.68 -35.03
N LYS A 78 5.35 1.02 -34.32
CA LYS A 78 6.18 -0.05 -34.87
C LYS A 78 5.37 -1.34 -35.05
N ASP A 79 4.57 -1.71 -34.06
CA ASP A 79 3.86 -2.99 -34.01
C ASP A 79 2.55 -2.95 -34.83
N PHE A 80 1.93 -1.77 -34.95
CA PHE A 80 0.71 -1.49 -35.70
C PHE A 80 0.96 -0.30 -36.66
N PRO A 81 1.54 -0.56 -37.85
CA PRO A 81 2.08 0.48 -38.71
C PRO A 81 1.02 1.43 -39.30
N ASP A 82 -0.23 0.99 -39.39
CA ASP A 82 -1.33 1.74 -39.98
C ASP A 82 -2.13 2.57 -38.94
N ILE A 83 -1.63 2.69 -37.70
CA ILE A 83 -2.22 3.60 -36.71
C ILE A 83 -2.00 5.06 -37.12
N GLU A 84 -3.11 5.75 -37.40
CA GLU A 84 -3.13 7.15 -37.83
C GLU A 84 -3.46 8.13 -36.69
N LEU A 85 -4.10 7.63 -35.62
CA LEU A 85 -4.53 8.45 -34.48
C LEU A 85 -4.43 7.70 -33.17
N SER A 86 -3.98 8.41 -32.13
CA SER A 86 -4.04 7.95 -30.75
C SER A 86 -5.01 8.80 -29.92
N PHE A 87 -5.69 8.15 -28.98
CA PHE A 87 -6.42 8.80 -27.91
C PHE A 87 -5.66 8.56 -26.60
N LEU A 88 -5.28 9.63 -25.91
CA LEU A 88 -4.83 9.54 -24.53
C LEU A 88 -6.04 9.69 -23.63
N VAL A 89 -6.42 8.62 -22.94
CA VAL A 89 -7.64 8.60 -22.11
C VAL A 89 -7.28 8.33 -20.66
N GLY A 90 -7.93 9.05 -19.75
CA GLY A 90 -7.65 8.91 -18.32
C GLY A 90 -8.19 10.02 -17.46
N ILE A 91 -7.54 10.28 -16.32
CA ILE A 91 -7.89 11.34 -15.38
C ILE A 91 -6.94 12.54 -15.45
N CYS A 92 -7.41 13.70 -15.02
CA CYS A 92 -6.63 14.94 -14.97
C CYS A 92 -7.05 15.87 -13.82
N GLY A 93 -6.22 16.88 -13.58
CA GLY A 93 -6.58 18.03 -12.77
C GLY A 93 -7.22 19.12 -13.63
N GLY A 94 -8.43 19.56 -13.28
CA GLY A 94 -9.20 20.55 -14.03
C GLY A 94 -8.90 21.99 -13.61
N VAL A 95 -8.99 22.93 -14.55
CA VAL A 95 -9.03 24.36 -14.22
C VAL A 95 -10.46 24.73 -13.89
N PRO A 96 -10.78 25.13 -12.64
CA PRO A 96 -12.17 25.24 -12.21
C PRO A 96 -13.01 26.24 -13.03
N TYR A 97 -12.36 27.30 -13.52
CA TYR A 97 -12.97 28.34 -14.34
C TYR A 97 -12.04 28.73 -15.49
N TYR A 98 -12.58 28.76 -16.71
CA TYR A 98 -11.85 29.24 -17.88
C TYR A 98 -12.73 30.12 -18.75
N LYS A 99 -12.10 30.98 -19.57
CA LYS A 99 -12.84 31.82 -20.52
C LYS A 99 -13.06 31.06 -21.82
N HIS A 100 -14.31 30.98 -22.24
CA HIS A 100 -14.67 30.51 -23.57
C HIS A 100 -15.54 31.56 -24.24
N LYS A 101 -14.99 32.18 -25.30
CA LYS A 101 -15.58 33.39 -25.90
C LYS A 101 -15.74 34.50 -24.84
N ASN A 102 -16.95 35.02 -24.67
CA ASN A 102 -17.27 36.09 -23.71
C ASN A 102 -17.79 35.56 -22.36
N ASP A 103 -17.95 34.24 -22.23
CA ASP A 103 -18.53 33.61 -21.05
C ASP A 103 -17.45 32.93 -20.20
N GLN A 104 -17.68 32.89 -18.89
CA GLN A 104 -16.88 32.13 -17.95
C GLN A 104 -17.51 30.74 -17.80
N GLU A 105 -16.78 29.72 -18.24
CA GLU A 105 -17.18 28.33 -18.10
C GLU A 105 -16.69 27.76 -16.77
N GLU A 106 -17.50 26.90 -16.18
CA GLU A 106 -17.22 26.20 -14.92
C GLU A 106 -17.03 24.71 -15.20
N ILE A 107 -15.90 24.13 -14.78
CA ILE A 107 -15.59 22.68 -14.90
C ILE A 107 -15.83 22.04 -13.55
N LEU A 108 -16.66 21.01 -13.45
CA LEU A 108 -16.93 20.25 -12.22
C LEU A 108 -16.11 18.95 -12.17
N LEU A 109 -15.99 18.35 -10.99
CA LEU A 109 -15.41 17.00 -10.89
C LEU A 109 -16.31 16.01 -11.64
N GLY A 110 -15.68 15.09 -12.37
CA GLY A 110 -16.33 14.16 -13.29
C GLY A 110 -16.70 14.76 -14.65
N ASP A 111 -16.53 16.06 -14.90
CA ASP A 111 -16.60 16.59 -16.26
C ASP A 111 -15.41 16.09 -17.11
N VAL A 112 -15.56 16.12 -18.44
CA VAL A 112 -14.54 15.62 -19.38
C VAL A 112 -13.92 16.77 -20.17
N ALA A 113 -12.60 16.89 -20.09
CA ALA A 113 -11.80 17.81 -20.88
C ALA A 113 -11.25 17.10 -22.13
N ILE A 114 -11.50 17.68 -23.31
CA ILE A 114 -10.99 17.22 -24.60
C ILE A 114 -9.97 18.23 -25.13
N GLY A 115 -8.74 17.76 -25.36
CA GLY A 115 -7.66 18.53 -25.92
C GLY A 115 -7.83 18.78 -27.41
N ASN A 116 -8.09 20.04 -27.79
CA ASN A 116 -7.94 20.46 -29.19
C ASN A 116 -6.47 20.72 -29.56
N ALA A 117 -5.63 20.92 -28.55
CA ALA A 117 -4.21 21.14 -28.66
C ALA A 117 -3.55 20.88 -27.29
N ILE A 118 -2.25 20.61 -27.32
CA ILE A 118 -1.43 20.29 -26.16
C ILE A 118 -0.35 21.36 -26.01
N ARG A 119 -0.28 21.96 -24.82
CA ARG A 119 0.77 22.90 -24.43
C ARG A 119 1.68 22.20 -23.42
N GLN A 120 2.93 21.96 -23.80
CA GLN A 120 3.92 21.48 -22.86
C GLN A 120 4.38 22.64 -21.96
N TYR A 121 3.85 22.73 -20.73
CA TYR A 121 4.06 23.90 -19.86
C TYR A 121 5.37 23.84 -19.07
N ASP A 122 6.02 22.68 -19.04
CA ASP A 122 7.30 22.43 -18.36
C ASP A 122 8.50 22.41 -19.33
N PHE A 123 8.30 22.87 -20.58
CA PHE A 123 9.36 22.99 -21.59
C PHE A 123 9.62 24.44 -22.01
N GLY A 124 10.84 24.90 -21.76
CA GLY A 124 11.07 26.32 -21.58
C GLY A 124 12.45 26.65 -21.04
N LYS A 125 12.69 27.94 -20.86
CA LYS A 125 13.95 28.50 -20.38
C LYS A 125 13.73 29.15 -19.02
N GLN A 126 14.59 28.82 -18.07
CA GLN A 126 14.63 29.45 -16.75
C GLN A 126 15.46 30.73 -16.81
N TYR A 127 14.86 31.87 -16.50
CA TYR A 127 15.53 33.16 -16.34
C TYR A 127 15.51 33.60 -14.87
N PRO A 128 16.33 34.60 -14.46
CA PRO A 128 16.23 35.20 -13.12
C PRO A 128 14.83 35.74 -12.81
N GLY A 129 14.11 36.24 -13.82
CA GLY A 129 12.73 36.74 -13.70
C GLY A 129 11.64 35.67 -13.75
N GLY A 130 12.00 34.38 -13.88
CA GLY A 130 11.05 33.27 -13.91
C GLY A 130 11.21 32.34 -15.12
N TYR A 131 10.34 31.34 -15.16
CA TYR A 131 10.31 30.33 -16.23
C TYR A 131 9.48 30.81 -17.42
N SER A 132 10.05 30.74 -18.62
CA SER A 132 9.35 31.04 -19.87
C SER A 132 9.17 29.77 -20.69
N ILE A 133 7.92 29.42 -20.98
CA ILE A 133 7.58 28.31 -21.88
C ILE A 133 8.08 28.65 -23.29
N THR A 134 8.81 27.74 -23.93
CA THR A 134 9.32 27.93 -25.30
C THR A 134 8.83 26.86 -26.28
N GLY A 135 8.05 25.89 -25.82
CA GLY A 135 7.50 24.83 -26.65
C GLY A 135 6.36 25.27 -27.57
N SER A 136 6.35 24.75 -28.80
CA SER A 136 5.25 24.91 -29.75
C SER A 136 3.97 24.22 -29.25
N LEU A 137 2.82 24.74 -29.66
CA LEU A 137 1.53 24.09 -29.41
C LEU A 137 1.41 22.88 -30.33
N LYS A 138 1.14 21.70 -29.79
CA LYS A 138 0.96 20.48 -30.59
C LYS A 138 -0.53 20.28 -30.85
N SER A 139 -0.93 20.10 -32.10
CA SER A 139 -2.32 19.79 -32.46
C SER A 139 -2.35 18.67 -33.49
N PRO A 140 -3.38 17.80 -33.49
CA PRO A 140 -3.52 16.79 -34.53
C PRO A 140 -3.76 17.47 -35.89
N GLU A 141 -2.84 17.29 -36.84
CA GLU A 141 -2.83 18.08 -38.09
C GLU A 141 -3.69 17.48 -39.22
N THR A 142 -4.29 16.30 -39.04
CA THR A 142 -5.06 15.68 -40.13
C THR A 142 -6.43 16.34 -40.32
N LYS A 143 -6.82 16.53 -41.59
CA LYS A 143 -8.10 17.16 -41.98
C LYS A 143 -9.30 16.46 -41.33
N THR A 144 -9.26 15.14 -41.19
CA THR A 144 -10.35 14.36 -40.59
C THR A 144 -10.51 14.67 -39.11
N ILE A 145 -9.41 14.73 -38.36
CA ILE A 145 -9.42 15.05 -36.93
C ILE A 145 -9.89 16.50 -36.71
N LEU A 146 -9.38 17.44 -37.50
CA LEU A 146 -9.79 18.85 -37.42
C LEU A 146 -11.30 19.01 -37.70
N THR A 147 -11.83 18.27 -38.67
CA THR A 147 -13.26 18.25 -38.98
C THR A 147 -14.08 17.66 -37.83
N MET A 148 -13.61 16.57 -37.21
CA MET A 148 -14.23 15.96 -36.04
C MET A 148 -14.27 16.94 -34.86
N LEU A 149 -13.14 17.56 -34.51
CA LEU A 149 -13.05 18.56 -33.43
C LEU A 149 -13.93 19.78 -33.70
N THR A 150 -14.04 20.21 -34.96
CA THR A 150 -14.93 21.31 -35.35
C THR A 150 -16.40 20.93 -35.20
N LYS A 151 -16.79 19.71 -35.62
CA LYS A 151 -18.15 19.20 -35.45
C LYS A 151 -18.50 18.99 -33.97
N LEU A 152 -17.57 18.50 -33.16
CA LEU A 152 -17.74 18.33 -31.71
C LEU A 152 -18.09 19.64 -30.99
N ARG A 153 -17.67 20.80 -31.51
CA ARG A 153 -18.03 22.12 -30.97
C ARG A 153 -19.45 22.57 -31.33
N THR A 154 -20.17 21.86 -32.20
CA THR A 154 -21.56 22.20 -32.51
C THR A 154 -22.49 21.69 -31.42
N ASP A 155 -23.47 22.51 -31.01
CA ASP A 155 -24.39 22.16 -29.92
C ASP A 155 -25.13 20.85 -30.17
N SER A 156 -25.53 20.58 -31.42
CA SER A 156 -26.23 19.35 -31.79
C SER A 156 -25.36 18.11 -31.61
N THR A 157 -24.10 18.17 -32.03
CA THR A 157 -23.18 17.03 -31.89
C THR A 157 -22.75 16.87 -30.44
N LEU A 158 -22.43 17.95 -29.73
CA LEU A 158 -22.03 17.88 -28.32
C LEU A 158 -23.12 17.22 -27.47
N LYS A 159 -24.38 17.65 -27.63
CA LYS A 159 -25.54 17.02 -26.97
C LYS A 159 -25.67 15.54 -27.32
N ARG A 160 -25.47 15.17 -28.58
CA ARG A 160 -25.54 13.77 -29.03
C ARG A 160 -24.44 12.91 -28.38
N ILE A 161 -23.22 13.43 -28.27
CA ILE A 161 -22.11 12.76 -27.60
C ILE A 161 -22.38 12.63 -26.10
N GLN A 162 -22.87 13.68 -25.44
CA GLN A 162 -23.23 13.63 -24.03
C GLN A 162 -24.30 12.56 -23.74
N GLN A 163 -25.31 12.42 -24.60
CA GLN A 163 -26.34 11.37 -24.47
C GLN A 163 -25.78 9.95 -24.64
N LEU A 164 -24.82 9.75 -25.55
CA LEU A 164 -24.15 8.45 -25.69
C LEU A 164 -23.25 8.16 -24.50
N ALA A 165 -22.48 9.16 -24.05
CA ALA A 165 -21.62 9.04 -22.89
C ALA A 165 -22.44 8.71 -21.64
N GLU A 166 -23.63 9.31 -21.47
CA GLU A 166 -24.57 8.97 -20.41
C GLU A 166 -24.97 7.49 -20.43
N LYS A 167 -25.26 6.94 -21.61
CA LYS A 167 -25.60 5.53 -21.75
C LYS A 167 -24.41 4.65 -21.37
N ASN A 168 -23.22 5.00 -21.84
CA ASN A 168 -21.99 4.23 -21.61
C ASN A 168 -21.58 4.24 -20.13
N ILE A 169 -21.67 5.39 -19.43
CA ILE A 169 -21.35 5.44 -18.00
C ILE A 169 -22.36 4.67 -17.16
N LYS A 170 -23.64 4.63 -17.56
CA LYS A 170 -24.64 3.77 -16.91
C LYS A 170 -24.30 2.29 -17.09
N THR A 171 -23.80 1.88 -18.26
CA THR A 171 -23.31 0.51 -18.47
C THR A 171 -22.15 0.19 -17.53
N LEU A 172 -21.18 1.09 -17.38
CA LEU A 172 -20.08 0.92 -16.43
C LEU A 172 -20.58 0.82 -14.98
N GLN A 173 -21.49 1.71 -14.57
CA GLN A 173 -22.09 1.71 -13.22
C GLN A 173 -22.89 0.45 -12.90
N ILE A 174 -23.53 -0.16 -13.89
CA ILE A 174 -24.21 -1.46 -13.73
C ILE A 174 -23.19 -2.58 -13.62
N SER A 175 -22.09 -2.52 -14.39
CA SER A 175 -21.06 -3.54 -14.39
C SER A 175 -20.20 -3.55 -13.11
N ASN A 176 -19.94 -2.38 -12.53
CA ASN A 176 -19.10 -2.23 -11.35
C ASN A 176 -19.43 -0.95 -10.57
N ASP A 177 -19.64 -1.10 -9.27
CA ASP A 177 -20.05 -0.04 -8.35
C ASP A 177 -19.01 1.07 -8.15
N ILE A 178 -17.72 0.81 -8.47
CA ILE A 178 -16.65 1.82 -8.36
C ILE A 178 -16.88 3.04 -9.28
N TYR A 179 -17.64 2.85 -10.37
CA TYR A 179 -17.97 3.92 -11.33
C TYR A 179 -19.21 4.74 -10.93
N LYS A 180 -19.75 4.56 -9.72
CA LYS A 180 -20.89 5.35 -9.24
C LYS A 180 -20.50 6.81 -9.02
N TYR A 181 -21.44 7.71 -9.33
CA TYR A 181 -21.27 9.13 -9.11
C TYR A 181 -21.09 9.44 -7.60
N PRO A 182 -19.98 10.09 -7.18
CA PRO A 182 -19.71 10.36 -5.77
C PRO A 182 -20.68 11.36 -5.09
N GLY A 183 -21.46 12.11 -5.88
CA GLY A 183 -22.45 13.07 -5.41
C GLY A 183 -21.97 14.52 -5.42
N ALA A 184 -22.90 15.47 -5.56
CA ALA A 184 -22.57 16.90 -5.69
C ALA A 184 -21.86 17.47 -4.45
N SER A 185 -22.16 16.95 -3.25
CA SER A 185 -21.49 17.36 -2.00
C SER A 185 -20.03 16.90 -1.91
N ALA A 186 -19.60 15.96 -2.76
CA ALA A 186 -18.23 15.49 -2.83
C ALA A 186 -17.36 16.32 -3.78
N ASP A 187 -17.95 17.25 -4.55
CA ASP A 187 -17.23 18.23 -5.37
C ASP A 187 -16.91 19.45 -4.49
N LYS A 188 -15.66 19.50 -4.01
CA LYS A 188 -15.16 20.53 -3.10
C LYS A 188 -14.02 21.27 -3.78
N LEU A 189 -14.24 22.55 -4.06
CA LEU A 189 -13.20 23.47 -4.52
C LEU A 189 -12.90 24.48 -3.43
N PHE A 190 -11.65 24.55 -2.99
CA PHE A 190 -11.18 25.60 -2.07
C PHE A 190 -10.65 26.80 -2.84
N LYS A 191 -10.59 27.96 -2.18
CA LYS A 191 -9.94 29.15 -2.75
C LYS A 191 -8.48 28.83 -3.16
N PRO A 192 -7.97 29.39 -4.28
CA PRO A 192 -6.61 29.09 -4.76
C PRO A 192 -5.50 29.33 -3.74
N GLU A 193 -5.66 30.34 -2.88
CA GLU A 193 -4.75 30.71 -1.81
C GLU A 193 -4.89 29.83 -0.55
N TYR A 194 -5.98 29.06 -0.41
CA TYR A 194 -6.24 28.24 0.77
C TYR A 194 -5.29 27.05 0.85
N ARG A 195 -4.53 26.97 1.94
CA ARG A 195 -3.48 25.96 2.16
C ARG A 195 -4.04 24.69 2.78
N HIS A 196 -3.70 23.56 2.16
CA HIS A 196 -4.00 22.20 2.63
C HIS A 196 -2.99 21.79 3.70
N GLN A 197 -3.34 21.98 4.97
CA GLN A 197 -2.48 21.72 6.13
C GLN A 197 -3.34 21.29 7.34
N HIS A 198 -2.72 20.67 8.34
CA HIS A 198 -3.40 20.31 9.59
C HIS A 198 -4.08 21.53 10.24
N ARG A 199 -5.37 21.40 10.57
CA ARG A 199 -6.18 22.40 11.28
C ARG A 199 -6.66 21.84 12.62
N GLY A 200 -6.77 22.71 13.62
CA GLY A 200 -7.45 22.44 14.90
C GLY A 200 -6.68 21.59 15.91
N TYR A 201 -7.28 21.41 17.09
CA TYR A 201 -6.77 20.68 18.27
C TYR A 201 -6.48 19.19 18.05
N GLN A 202 -6.75 18.64 16.86
CA GLN A 202 -6.52 17.23 16.53
C GLN A 202 -5.04 16.90 16.30
N ASN A 203 -4.19 17.92 16.08
CA ASN A 203 -2.73 17.72 16.08
C ASN A 203 -1.97 19.00 16.50
N PRO A 204 -2.02 19.41 17.79
CA PRO A 204 -1.41 20.67 18.27
C PRO A 204 0.11 20.71 18.07
N SER A 205 0.74 19.55 17.90
CA SER A 205 2.19 19.33 17.90
C SER A 205 2.84 19.39 16.51
N CYS A 206 2.08 19.60 15.42
CA CYS A 206 2.69 19.73 14.09
C CYS A 206 3.41 21.08 13.95
N GLY A 207 4.61 21.21 14.51
CA GLY A 207 5.38 22.48 14.52
C GLY A 207 5.62 23.11 13.14
N ALA A 208 5.51 22.32 12.07
CA ALA A 208 5.54 22.80 10.69
C ALA A 208 4.22 23.49 10.25
N CYS A 209 3.06 22.93 10.62
CA CYS A 209 1.74 23.45 10.22
C CYS A 209 1.09 24.38 11.28
N SER A 210 1.57 24.35 12.52
CA SER A 210 1.01 25.07 13.69
C SER A 210 1.52 26.51 13.85
N ASN A 211 2.69 26.85 13.28
CA ASN A 211 3.22 28.20 13.36
C ASN A 211 2.66 29.04 12.21
N GLY A 212 1.70 29.91 12.53
CA GLY A 212 1.16 30.94 11.63
C GLY A 212 2.17 32.02 11.23
N SER A 213 3.45 31.68 11.06
CA SER A 213 4.44 32.54 10.42
C SER A 213 4.26 32.48 8.90
N ASP A 214 4.46 33.61 8.25
CA ASP A 214 4.37 33.84 6.80
C ASP A 214 5.26 32.95 5.90
N SER A 215 5.87 31.88 6.44
CA SER A 215 6.74 30.93 5.76
C SER A 215 6.03 29.74 5.10
N GLY A 216 4.73 29.54 5.31
CA GLY A 216 3.89 28.66 4.47
C GLY A 216 4.33 27.18 4.36
N SER A 217 5.04 26.65 5.35
CA SER A 217 5.54 25.26 5.32
C SER A 217 4.41 24.27 5.59
N ILE A 218 4.09 23.42 4.61
CA ILE A 218 3.17 22.29 4.76
C ILE A 218 4.02 21.06 5.06
N CYS A 219 3.73 20.31 6.13
CA CYS A 219 4.47 19.09 6.42
C CYS A 219 4.17 17.99 5.39
N ASN A 220 5.12 17.08 5.17
CA ASN A 220 4.96 16.00 4.18
C ASN A 220 3.72 15.13 4.43
N ASN A 221 3.32 14.94 5.70
CA ASN A 221 2.13 14.17 6.04
C ASN A 221 0.85 14.85 5.51
N ALA A 222 0.75 16.18 5.61
CA ALA A 222 -0.40 16.92 5.11
C ALA A 222 -0.50 16.92 3.57
N VAL A 223 0.60 16.69 2.85
CA VAL A 223 0.66 16.79 1.38
C VAL A 223 -0.15 15.70 0.67
N ASP A 224 -0.42 14.56 1.32
CA ASP A 224 -1.20 13.45 0.76
C ASP A 224 -2.42 13.02 1.62
N SER A 225 -2.65 13.66 2.78
CA SER A 225 -3.87 13.49 3.58
C SER A 225 -5.13 14.05 2.91
N SER A 226 -6.31 13.56 3.29
CA SER A 226 -7.57 14.10 2.77
C SER A 226 -7.95 15.43 3.40
N CYS A 227 -8.86 16.17 2.76
CA CYS A 227 -9.42 17.41 3.31
C CYS A 227 -10.14 17.16 4.64
N GLU A 228 -10.77 15.99 4.77
CA GLU A 228 -11.44 15.56 6.00
C GLU A 228 -10.44 15.32 7.13
N ASP A 229 -9.34 14.59 6.86
CA ASP A 229 -8.32 14.26 7.88
C ASP A 229 -7.59 15.50 8.39
N LEU A 230 -7.36 16.48 7.51
CA LEU A 230 -6.72 17.73 7.88
C LEU A 230 -7.67 18.75 8.52
N GLY A 231 -8.98 18.48 8.53
CA GLY A 231 -9.97 19.42 9.03
C GLY A 231 -10.08 20.68 8.19
N CYS A 232 -10.00 20.58 6.85
CA CYS A 232 -10.08 21.73 5.98
C CYS A 232 -11.39 22.51 6.16
N GLU A 233 -11.24 23.80 6.40
CA GLU A 233 -12.31 24.70 6.83
C GLU A 233 -13.28 24.99 5.68
N GLN A 234 -14.52 24.51 5.82
CA GLN A 234 -15.56 24.58 4.79
C GLN A 234 -15.90 26.03 4.37
N GLN A 235 -15.63 27.02 5.22
CA GLN A 235 -15.86 28.45 4.92
C GLN A 235 -14.99 29.00 3.78
N TYR A 236 -13.91 28.29 3.40
CA TYR A 236 -13.05 28.63 2.27
C TYR A 236 -13.42 27.90 0.98
N LEU A 237 -14.53 27.15 0.96
CA LEU A 237 -15.05 26.57 -0.27
C LEU A 237 -15.57 27.67 -1.20
N VAL A 238 -15.30 27.50 -2.49
CA VAL A 238 -15.80 28.36 -3.56
C VAL A 238 -17.19 27.87 -3.96
N PRO A 239 -18.24 28.71 -3.90
CA PRO A 239 -19.57 28.34 -4.36
C PRO A 239 -19.58 27.96 -5.84
N ARG A 240 -20.21 26.85 -6.18
CA ARG A 240 -20.26 26.30 -7.54
C ARG A 240 -21.62 26.53 -8.17
N ASN A 241 -21.68 27.40 -9.19
CA ASN A 241 -22.96 27.86 -9.75
C ASN A 241 -23.74 26.73 -10.43
N LYS A 242 -23.06 25.83 -11.14
CA LYS A 242 -23.66 24.65 -11.76
C LYS A 242 -24.26 23.72 -10.72
N LEU A 243 -23.54 23.40 -9.64
CA LEU A 243 -24.03 22.51 -8.57
C LEU A 243 -25.24 23.09 -7.82
N LEU A 244 -25.24 24.40 -7.57
CA LEU A 244 -26.37 25.09 -6.90
C LEU A 244 -27.67 25.04 -7.72
N ARG A 245 -27.59 24.83 -9.03
CA ARG A 245 -28.74 24.74 -9.94
C ARG A 245 -29.18 23.29 -10.19
N MET A 246 -28.46 22.30 -9.67
CA MET A 246 -28.80 20.89 -9.85
C MET A 246 -29.85 20.45 -8.84
N PRO A 247 -30.91 19.73 -9.27
CA PRO A 247 -31.85 19.09 -8.34
C PRO A 247 -31.13 18.06 -7.46
N ASN A 248 -31.49 18.03 -6.17
CA ASN A 248 -30.99 17.00 -5.24
C ASN A 248 -31.31 15.60 -5.78
N GLY A 249 -30.27 14.77 -5.91
CA GLY A 249 -30.38 13.38 -6.40
C GLY A 249 -30.37 13.22 -7.92
N SER A 250 -30.22 14.30 -8.70
CA SER A 250 -29.99 14.18 -10.15
C SER A 250 -28.58 13.63 -10.45
N ILE A 251 -28.50 12.72 -11.42
CA ILE A 251 -27.23 12.18 -11.93
C ILE A 251 -26.48 13.34 -12.61
N HIS A 252 -25.24 13.61 -12.19
CA HIS A 252 -24.38 14.56 -12.91
C HIS A 252 -23.95 13.95 -14.24
N LEU A 253 -24.46 14.51 -15.33
CA LEU A 253 -24.00 14.17 -16.67
C LEU A 253 -22.70 14.92 -16.91
N PRO A 254 -21.61 14.22 -17.28
CA PRO A 254 -20.34 14.88 -17.50
C PRO A 254 -20.48 15.94 -18.60
N SER A 255 -20.24 17.20 -18.24
CA SER A 255 -20.10 18.25 -19.23
C SER A 255 -18.83 18.00 -20.03
N ILE A 256 -18.86 18.32 -21.32
CA ILE A 256 -17.71 18.14 -22.20
C ILE A 256 -17.11 19.50 -22.52
N HIS A 257 -15.86 19.69 -22.17
CA HIS A 257 -15.12 20.94 -22.31
C HIS A 257 -14.00 20.76 -23.34
N ILE A 258 -13.96 21.60 -24.37
CA ILE A 258 -12.96 21.50 -25.45
C ILE A 258 -12.00 22.68 -25.37
N GLY A 259 -10.70 22.42 -25.18
CA GLY A 259 -9.70 23.47 -25.00
C GLY A 259 -8.27 22.96 -25.00
N ILE A 260 -7.32 23.83 -24.64
CA ILE A 260 -5.90 23.48 -24.58
C ILE A 260 -5.63 22.71 -23.30
N ILE A 261 -4.92 21.59 -23.43
CA ILE A 261 -4.48 20.77 -22.30
C ILE A 261 -3.01 21.07 -21.99
N GLY A 262 -2.70 21.32 -20.72
CA GLY A 262 -1.34 21.47 -20.24
C GLY A 262 -0.72 20.10 -19.96
N SER A 263 0.39 19.80 -20.63
CA SER A 263 1.14 18.55 -20.45
C SER A 263 2.50 18.79 -19.80
N GLY A 264 2.89 18.01 -18.80
CA GLY A 264 4.19 18.13 -18.15
C GLY A 264 4.45 17.05 -17.09
N ASP A 265 5.70 16.84 -16.68
CA ASP A 265 6.09 15.80 -15.70
C ASP A 265 5.89 16.26 -14.23
N THR A 266 5.37 17.46 -14.00
CA THR A 266 5.14 18.01 -12.65
C THR A 266 3.67 17.92 -12.28
N VAL A 267 3.34 17.37 -11.11
CA VAL A 267 1.96 17.43 -10.59
C VAL A 267 1.69 18.83 -10.04
N ILE A 268 0.67 19.51 -10.55
CA ILE A 268 0.29 20.84 -10.05
C ILE A 268 -0.45 20.70 -8.72
N LYS A 269 0.21 21.12 -7.62
CA LYS A 269 -0.36 21.12 -6.25
C LYS A 269 -0.63 22.52 -5.69
N CYS A 270 -0.51 23.58 -6.49
CA CYS A 270 -0.71 24.97 -6.05
C CYS A 270 -1.76 25.66 -6.92
N GLY A 271 -2.90 26.03 -6.31
CA GLY A 271 -4.01 26.65 -7.03
C GLY A 271 -3.65 27.99 -7.67
N GLU A 272 -2.84 28.82 -6.99
CA GLU A 272 -2.34 30.08 -7.55
C GLU A 272 -1.41 29.87 -8.75
N HIS A 273 -0.59 28.81 -8.72
CA HIS A 273 0.28 28.47 -9.83
C HIS A 273 -0.51 27.93 -11.02
N ARG A 274 -1.46 27.04 -10.77
CA ARG A 274 -2.45 26.55 -11.75
C ARG A 274 -3.13 27.72 -12.45
N ASP A 275 -3.71 28.66 -11.71
CA ASP A 275 -4.49 29.76 -12.28
C ASP A 275 -3.62 30.69 -13.14
N ARG A 276 -2.36 30.93 -12.72
CA ARG A 276 -1.38 31.69 -13.53
C ARG A 276 -1.05 30.97 -14.83
N LEU A 277 -0.76 29.67 -14.79
CA LEU A 277 -0.47 28.87 -15.99
C LEU A 277 -1.68 28.79 -16.92
N ALA A 278 -2.86 28.53 -16.36
CA ALA A 278 -4.12 28.46 -17.09
C ALA A 278 -4.41 29.76 -17.83
N LYS A 279 -4.31 30.91 -17.13
CA LYS A 279 -4.56 32.22 -17.73
C LYS A 279 -3.55 32.61 -18.81
N SER A 280 -2.25 32.33 -18.59
CA SER A 280 -1.20 32.72 -19.53
C SER A 280 -1.17 31.84 -20.79
N ASN A 281 -1.67 30.61 -20.72
CA ASN A 281 -1.57 29.63 -21.80
C ASN A 281 -2.93 29.14 -22.34
N ASN A 282 -4.04 29.68 -21.83
CA ASN A 282 -5.41 29.23 -22.11
C ASN A 282 -5.64 27.73 -21.84
N ILE A 283 -4.98 27.19 -20.81
CA ILE A 283 -5.10 25.78 -20.42
C ILE A 283 -6.41 25.58 -19.64
N ILE A 284 -7.12 24.49 -19.91
CA ILE A 284 -8.38 24.11 -19.22
C ILE A 284 -8.23 22.91 -18.29
N ALA A 285 -7.17 22.10 -18.46
CA ALA A 285 -6.85 20.97 -17.59
C ALA A 285 -5.36 20.57 -17.75
N PHE A 286 -4.82 19.87 -16.76
CA PHE A 286 -3.43 19.45 -16.67
C PHE A 286 -3.30 17.92 -16.59
N GLU A 287 -2.41 17.35 -17.40
CA GLU A 287 -2.04 15.92 -17.42
C GLU A 287 -0.55 15.75 -17.71
N MET A 288 -0.04 14.51 -17.78
CA MET A 288 1.41 14.24 -17.72
C MET A 288 1.97 13.45 -18.90
N GLU A 289 1.18 13.06 -19.90
CA GLU A 289 1.60 12.10 -20.94
C GLU A 289 1.52 12.66 -22.37
N GLY A 290 0.52 13.50 -22.67
CA GLY A 290 0.10 13.84 -24.03
C GLY A 290 1.18 14.48 -24.90
N ALA A 291 2.07 15.28 -24.32
CA ALA A 291 3.18 15.89 -25.07
C ALA A 291 4.19 14.84 -25.56
N GLY A 292 4.35 13.71 -24.87
CA GLY A 292 5.23 12.62 -25.30
C GLY A 292 4.63 11.80 -26.45
N ILE A 293 3.35 11.43 -26.34
CA ILE A 293 2.65 10.62 -27.36
C ILE A 293 2.61 11.36 -28.70
N SER A 294 2.34 12.66 -28.65
CA SER A 294 2.23 13.53 -29.83
C SER A 294 3.54 13.77 -30.60
N GLU A 295 4.68 13.25 -30.12
CA GLU A 295 5.92 13.21 -30.93
C GLU A 295 5.83 12.16 -32.05
N ASP A 296 5.25 10.99 -31.76
CA ASP A 296 5.24 9.86 -32.70
C ASP A 296 3.88 9.65 -33.38
N ILE A 297 2.78 9.84 -32.66
CA ILE A 297 1.41 9.59 -33.16
C ILE A 297 0.55 10.83 -32.87
N PRO A 298 -0.20 11.37 -33.85
CA PRO A 298 -1.20 12.41 -33.58
C PRO A 298 -2.11 12.00 -32.41
N CYS A 299 -2.28 12.88 -31.43
CA CYS A 299 -2.92 12.53 -30.16
C CYS A 299 -4.07 13.46 -29.81
N ILE A 300 -5.24 12.89 -29.52
CA ILE A 300 -6.36 13.59 -28.89
C ILE A 300 -6.42 13.19 -27.43
N VAL A 301 -6.35 14.17 -26.54
CA VAL A 301 -6.42 13.96 -25.10
C VAL A 301 -7.88 14.01 -24.67
N ILE A 302 -8.37 12.99 -23.96
CA ILE A 302 -9.72 12.94 -23.36
C ILE A 302 -9.54 12.58 -21.89
N LYS A 303 -9.75 13.54 -21.00
CA LYS A 303 -9.49 13.34 -19.57
C LYS A 303 -10.69 13.69 -18.70
N GLY A 304 -11.03 12.81 -17.77
CA GLY A 304 -12.03 13.06 -16.74
C GLY A 304 -11.39 13.83 -15.58
N VAL A 305 -12.07 14.85 -15.09
CA VAL A 305 -11.55 15.72 -14.04
C VAL A 305 -11.75 15.06 -12.67
N CYS A 306 -10.67 14.66 -12.01
CA CYS A 306 -10.72 14.00 -10.69
C CYS A 306 -10.30 14.90 -9.52
N ASP A 307 -9.58 15.97 -9.81
CA ASP A 307 -9.23 17.04 -8.88
C ASP A 307 -9.12 18.37 -9.63
N TYR A 308 -8.80 19.45 -8.91
CA TYR A 308 -8.70 20.79 -9.48
C TYR A 308 -7.25 21.26 -9.70
N ALA A 309 -6.29 20.35 -9.88
CA ALA A 309 -4.87 20.69 -10.05
C ALA A 309 -4.36 21.61 -8.92
N ASP A 310 -4.66 21.23 -7.68
CA ASP A 310 -4.15 21.85 -6.46
C ASP A 310 -3.85 20.79 -5.38
N SER A 311 -3.60 21.25 -4.15
CA SER A 311 -3.24 20.39 -3.03
C SER A 311 -4.41 19.56 -2.49
N HIS A 312 -5.67 19.90 -2.84
CA HIS A 312 -6.88 19.30 -2.28
C HIS A 312 -7.29 18.05 -3.08
N LYS A 313 -6.41 17.03 -3.09
CA LYS A 313 -6.62 15.79 -3.84
C LYS A 313 -7.94 15.11 -3.47
N ASN A 314 -8.63 14.57 -4.47
CA ASN A 314 -9.90 13.88 -4.27
C ASN A 314 -9.92 12.49 -4.92
N LYS A 315 -9.33 11.52 -4.23
CA LYS A 315 -9.22 10.14 -4.73
C LYS A 315 -10.58 9.48 -5.03
N LYS A 316 -11.65 9.90 -4.33
CA LYS A 316 -13.02 9.37 -4.50
C LYS A 316 -13.58 9.57 -5.91
N TRP A 317 -13.05 10.51 -6.68
CA TRP A 317 -13.53 10.81 -8.02
C TRP A 317 -12.76 10.10 -9.13
N GLN A 318 -11.64 9.44 -8.85
CA GLN A 318 -10.75 8.90 -9.90
C GLN A 318 -11.45 7.86 -10.77
N ASP A 319 -12.12 6.87 -10.15
CA ASP A 319 -12.83 5.83 -10.90
C ASP A 319 -13.99 6.41 -11.71
N PHE A 320 -14.82 7.26 -11.10
CA PHE A 320 -15.92 7.93 -11.80
C PHE A 320 -15.41 8.79 -12.98
N ALA A 321 -14.38 9.60 -12.75
CA ALA A 321 -13.78 10.45 -13.77
C ALA A 321 -13.19 9.63 -14.92
N ALA A 322 -12.48 8.54 -14.63
CA ALA A 322 -11.99 7.61 -15.66
C ALA A 322 -13.15 7.00 -16.45
N GLY A 323 -14.21 6.56 -15.78
CA GLY A 323 -15.42 6.05 -16.41
C GLY A 323 -16.07 7.07 -17.34
N THR A 324 -16.18 8.35 -16.94
CA THR A 324 -16.76 9.41 -17.77
C THR A 324 -15.91 9.70 -19.01
N ALA A 325 -14.58 9.76 -18.87
CA ALA A 325 -13.65 9.95 -20.00
C ALA A 325 -13.75 8.81 -21.01
N SER A 326 -13.75 7.56 -20.53
CA SER A 326 -13.90 6.36 -21.33
C SER A 326 -15.25 6.30 -22.04
N SER A 327 -16.32 6.73 -21.36
CA SER A 327 -17.67 6.82 -21.91
C SER A 327 -17.77 7.86 -23.03
N VAL A 328 -17.09 9.00 -22.89
CA VAL A 328 -17.00 10.03 -23.93
C VAL A 328 -16.17 9.55 -25.13
N LEU A 329 -15.05 8.85 -24.90
CA LEU A 329 -14.29 8.24 -25.99
C LEU A 329 -15.18 7.29 -26.81
N LYS A 330 -15.87 6.36 -26.13
CA LYS A 330 -16.76 5.41 -26.80
C LYS A 330 -17.85 6.14 -27.61
N ALA A 331 -18.47 7.16 -27.03
CA ALA A 331 -19.46 7.99 -27.71
C ALA A 331 -18.90 8.66 -28.99
N ILE A 332 -17.66 9.14 -28.95
CA ILE A 332 -16.98 9.72 -30.11
C ILE A 332 -16.75 8.66 -31.19
N LEU A 333 -16.21 7.49 -30.82
CA LEU A 333 -15.92 6.39 -31.75
C LEU A 333 -17.20 5.77 -32.34
N GLU A 334 -18.32 5.80 -31.62
CA GLU A 334 -19.63 5.39 -32.15
C GLU A 334 -20.24 6.42 -33.10
N HIS A 335 -20.03 7.71 -32.86
CA HIS A 335 -20.64 8.79 -33.64
C HIS A 335 -19.85 9.13 -34.91
N PHE A 336 -18.52 9.12 -34.84
CA PHE A 336 -17.65 9.51 -35.94
C PHE A 336 -17.04 8.31 -36.64
N VAL A 337 -16.98 8.37 -37.96
CA VAL A 337 -16.13 7.49 -38.77
C VAL A 337 -14.86 8.27 -39.08
N LEU A 338 -13.76 7.88 -38.44
CA LEU A 338 -12.46 8.57 -38.51
C LEU A 338 -11.68 8.21 -39.78
N PHE A 339 -11.80 6.98 -40.25
CA PHE A 339 -11.09 6.47 -41.42
C PHE A 339 -12.04 5.67 -42.32
N ASN A 340 -11.85 5.75 -43.64
CA ASN A 340 -12.64 4.98 -44.59
C ASN A 340 -11.95 3.63 -44.81
N HIS A 341 -12.56 2.54 -44.35
CA HIS A 341 -12.01 1.19 -44.48
C HIS A 341 -11.56 0.91 -45.92
N LYS A 342 -10.27 0.63 -46.11
CA LYS A 342 -9.74 0.05 -47.36
C LYS A 342 -10.19 -1.42 -47.46
N GLY A 343 -11.48 -1.70 -47.67
CA GLY A 343 -11.88 -3.10 -47.83
C GLY A 343 -13.36 -3.49 -47.85
N ASP A 344 -14.31 -2.68 -47.40
CA ASP A 344 -15.70 -3.14 -47.29
C ASP A 344 -16.49 -2.96 -48.60
N ARG A 345 -16.29 -3.88 -49.55
CA ARG A 345 -17.38 -4.27 -50.45
C ARG A 345 -18.37 -5.11 -49.65
N VAL A 346 -19.37 -4.45 -49.08
CA VAL A 346 -20.51 -5.11 -48.43
C VAL A 346 -21.21 -6.03 -49.43
N GLN A 347 -21.07 -7.35 -49.28
CA GLN A 347 -22.01 -8.32 -49.83
C GLN A 347 -23.02 -8.66 -48.73
N SER A 348 -24.28 -8.35 -48.98
CA SER A 348 -25.44 -8.80 -48.19
C SER A 348 -25.49 -10.33 -48.09
N PRO A 349 -26.03 -10.90 -46.99
CA PRO A 349 -25.95 -12.33 -46.72
C PRO A 349 -26.80 -13.14 -47.72
N PRO A 350 -26.28 -14.24 -48.30
CA PRO A 350 -27.08 -15.04 -49.22
C PRO A 350 -28.03 -15.96 -48.45
N GLN A 351 -29.31 -15.87 -48.80
CA GLN A 351 -30.31 -16.90 -48.53
C GLN A 351 -29.91 -18.21 -49.23
N SER A 352 -30.12 -19.34 -48.56
CA SER A 352 -29.84 -20.68 -49.07
C SER A 352 -30.90 -21.16 -50.07
N PRO A 353 -30.49 -21.82 -51.17
CA PRO A 353 -31.29 -22.85 -51.82
C PRO A 353 -30.52 -24.17 -52.05
N PRO A 354 -31.23 -25.28 -52.36
CA PRO A 354 -30.81 -26.67 -52.11
C PRO A 354 -29.90 -27.26 -53.21
N PRO A 355 -29.25 -28.44 -52.98
CA PRO A 355 -28.25 -28.97 -53.90
C PRO A 355 -28.88 -29.82 -55.01
N PRO A 356 -28.31 -29.78 -56.23
CA PRO A 356 -28.02 -31.04 -56.95
C PRO A 356 -26.76 -30.92 -57.86
N PRO A 357 -26.44 -31.92 -58.70
CA PRO A 357 -25.93 -33.24 -58.38
C PRO A 357 -24.48 -33.46 -58.91
N TYR A 358 -23.90 -34.60 -58.56
CA TYR A 358 -22.57 -35.07 -58.95
C TYR A 358 -22.23 -35.03 -60.45
N SER A 359 -20.91 -34.90 -60.71
CA SER A 359 -20.08 -35.63 -61.70
C SER A 359 -19.27 -34.74 -62.68
N PRO A 360 -18.25 -35.24 -63.39
CA PRO A 360 -16.85 -35.27 -62.93
C PRO A 360 -15.88 -34.67 -63.98
N PHE A 361 -14.85 -33.93 -63.58
CA PHE A 361 -13.71 -33.72 -64.49
C PHE A 361 -12.39 -33.65 -63.72
N VAL A 362 -11.61 -34.70 -63.92
CA VAL A 362 -10.20 -34.83 -63.59
C VAL A 362 -9.42 -33.76 -64.38
N ARG A 363 -8.59 -32.99 -63.68
CA ARG A 363 -7.31 -32.53 -64.23
C ARG A 363 -6.20 -32.88 -63.25
N ALA A 364 -5.29 -33.70 -63.74
CA ALA A 364 -4.07 -34.11 -63.10
C ALA A 364 -3.29 -32.87 -62.62
N ILE A 365 -3.00 -32.82 -61.32
CA ILE A 365 -1.93 -31.99 -60.79
C ILE A 365 -0.68 -32.85 -60.84
N ALA A 366 0.30 -32.41 -61.62
CA ALA A 366 1.64 -32.95 -61.60
C ALA A 366 2.21 -32.84 -60.19
N ILE A 367 2.58 -33.99 -59.61
CA ILE A 367 3.43 -34.05 -58.43
C ILE A 367 4.85 -33.67 -58.91
N PRO A 368 5.51 -32.66 -58.35
CA PRO A 368 6.93 -32.46 -58.61
C PRO A 368 7.70 -33.57 -57.89
N GLU A 369 8.43 -34.38 -58.66
CA GLU A 369 9.50 -35.22 -58.15
C GLU A 369 10.48 -34.35 -57.34
N ARG A 370 10.57 -34.59 -56.03
CA ARG A 370 11.66 -34.07 -55.20
C ARG A 370 12.65 -35.21 -55.01
N ILE A 371 13.74 -35.18 -55.77
CA ILE A 371 14.93 -35.97 -55.45
C ILE A 371 15.47 -35.36 -54.14
N GLU A 372 15.25 -36.04 -53.02
CA GLU A 372 15.84 -35.66 -51.73
C GLU A 372 17.36 -35.89 -51.79
N ASP A 373 18.13 -34.86 -51.45
CA ASP A 373 19.60 -34.91 -51.37
C ASP A 373 20.04 -35.82 -50.19
N PRO A 374 20.70 -36.98 -50.45
CA PRO A 374 21.09 -37.93 -49.40
C PRO A 374 22.00 -37.33 -48.33
N GLU A 375 22.86 -36.38 -48.72
CA GLU A 375 23.76 -35.71 -47.78
C GLU A 375 22.98 -34.76 -46.85
N ARG A 376 21.92 -34.12 -47.36
CA ARG A 376 21.00 -33.32 -46.53
C ARG A 376 20.34 -34.19 -45.45
N MET A 377 19.85 -35.37 -45.81
CA MET A 377 19.22 -36.28 -44.86
C MET A 377 20.19 -36.82 -43.80
N LYS A 378 21.46 -37.06 -44.16
CA LYS A 378 22.53 -37.42 -43.23
C LYS A 378 22.76 -36.31 -42.18
N ARG A 379 22.84 -35.04 -42.60
CA ARG A 379 22.98 -33.90 -41.67
C ARG A 379 21.82 -33.77 -40.70
N VAL A 380 20.58 -33.88 -41.18
CA VAL A 380 19.39 -33.77 -40.30
C VAL A 380 19.41 -34.86 -39.23
N ARG A 381 19.83 -36.08 -39.59
CA ARG A 381 19.99 -37.20 -38.64
C ARG A 381 21.11 -36.93 -37.63
N ASP A 382 22.24 -36.40 -38.08
CA ASP A 382 23.37 -36.07 -37.19
C ASP A 382 23.01 -34.96 -36.20
N ILE A 383 22.29 -33.94 -36.64
CA ILE A 383 21.79 -32.85 -35.77
C ILE A 383 20.78 -33.40 -34.74
N ARG A 384 19.85 -34.27 -35.18
CA ARG A 384 18.89 -34.95 -34.29
C ARG A 384 19.59 -35.74 -33.19
N ASN A 385 20.65 -36.46 -33.51
CA ASN A 385 21.38 -37.28 -32.54
C ASN A 385 22.20 -36.42 -31.56
N LYS A 386 22.66 -35.23 -31.97
CA LYS A 386 23.42 -34.31 -31.11
C LYS A 386 22.54 -33.46 -30.20
N LEU A 387 21.28 -33.23 -30.54
CA LEU A 387 20.37 -32.33 -29.81
C LEU A 387 20.18 -32.72 -28.32
N PRO A 388 19.98 -34.00 -27.94
CA PRO A 388 19.86 -34.38 -26.54
C PRO A 388 21.12 -34.06 -25.73
N HIS A 389 22.31 -34.27 -26.30
CA HIS A 389 23.59 -33.98 -25.63
C HIS A 389 23.79 -32.49 -25.37
N LEU A 390 23.37 -31.62 -26.31
CA LEU A 390 23.38 -30.17 -26.10
C LEU A 390 22.44 -29.77 -24.96
N VAL A 391 21.22 -30.31 -24.95
CA VAL A 391 20.24 -30.03 -23.88
C VAL A 391 20.78 -30.50 -22.53
N THR A 392 21.36 -31.70 -22.44
CA THR A 392 22.00 -32.19 -21.23
C THR A 392 23.13 -31.27 -20.77
N SER A 393 24.00 -30.82 -21.69
CA SER A 393 25.08 -29.88 -21.34
C SER A 393 24.54 -28.55 -20.77
N ILE A 394 23.44 -28.03 -21.32
CA ILE A 394 22.84 -26.77 -20.85
C ILE A 394 22.08 -26.98 -19.53
N SER A 395 21.42 -28.13 -19.36
CA SER A 395 20.80 -28.53 -18.09
C SER A 395 21.84 -28.70 -16.98
N ASP A 396 23.01 -29.26 -17.30
CA ASP A 396 24.12 -29.39 -16.35
C ASP A 396 24.67 -28.03 -15.93
N ASP A 397 24.75 -27.06 -16.86
CA ASP A 397 25.10 -25.67 -16.53
C ASP A 397 24.07 -25.05 -15.57
N LEU A 398 22.77 -25.26 -15.82
CA LEU A 398 21.71 -24.79 -14.92
C LEU A 398 21.82 -25.43 -13.52
N ALA A 399 22.06 -26.74 -13.44
CA ALA A 399 22.11 -27.48 -12.19
C ALA A 399 23.38 -27.21 -11.36
N ASN A 400 24.53 -27.06 -12.02
CA ASN A 400 25.83 -27.01 -11.35
C ASN A 400 26.36 -25.58 -11.16
N ARG A 401 26.10 -24.68 -12.12
CA ARG A 401 26.66 -23.31 -12.12
C ARG A 401 25.63 -22.30 -11.64
N LEU A 402 24.38 -22.47 -12.03
CA LEU A 402 23.31 -21.49 -11.81
C LEU A 402 22.34 -21.95 -10.71
N ARG A 403 22.86 -22.28 -9.52
CA ARG A 403 22.02 -22.59 -8.35
C ARG A 403 21.43 -21.32 -7.74
N TRP A 404 20.42 -20.75 -8.37
CA TRP A 404 19.91 -19.43 -8.04
C TRP A 404 18.94 -19.40 -6.84
N THR A 405 18.37 -20.53 -6.43
CA THR A 405 17.40 -20.60 -5.31
C THR A 405 17.93 -20.05 -3.98
N PRO A 406 19.08 -20.50 -3.45
CA PRO A 406 19.57 -20.04 -2.14
C PRO A 406 20.07 -18.59 -2.16
N TYR A 407 20.34 -18.06 -3.36
CA TYR A 407 20.82 -16.71 -3.55
C TYR A 407 19.66 -15.73 -3.71
N LEU A 408 18.66 -16.04 -4.54
CA LEU A 408 17.46 -15.22 -4.70
C LEU A 408 16.63 -15.13 -3.43
N SER A 409 16.55 -16.21 -2.64
CA SER A 409 15.85 -16.19 -1.35
C SER A 409 16.57 -15.33 -0.29
N ALA A 410 17.81 -14.90 -0.54
CA ALA A 410 18.51 -13.95 0.33
C ALA A 410 18.01 -12.50 0.16
N ALA A 411 17.35 -12.16 -0.95
CA ALA A 411 16.96 -10.78 -1.26
C ALA A 411 15.97 -10.18 -0.23
N PRO A 412 14.88 -10.86 0.18
CA PRO A 412 13.99 -10.32 1.20
C PRO A 412 14.68 -10.12 2.54
N SER A 413 15.56 -11.05 2.94
CA SER A 413 16.34 -10.90 4.18
C SER A 413 17.34 -9.76 4.10
N ALA A 414 17.98 -9.54 2.95
CA ALA A 414 18.85 -8.37 2.73
C ALA A 414 18.06 -7.07 2.90
N ILE A 415 16.86 -6.98 2.31
CA ILE A 415 15.96 -5.82 2.45
C ILE A 415 15.56 -5.59 3.90
N CYS A 416 15.22 -6.64 4.64
CA CYS A 416 14.94 -6.56 6.08
C CYS A 416 16.10 -5.95 6.87
N VAL A 417 17.34 -6.35 6.56
CA VAL A 417 18.53 -5.82 7.24
C VAL A 417 18.89 -4.41 6.75
N ILE A 418 18.67 -4.09 5.48
CA ILE A 418 18.83 -2.73 4.94
C ILE A 418 17.89 -1.74 5.65
N ALA A 419 16.64 -2.15 5.89
CA ALA A 419 15.70 -1.35 6.67
C ALA A 419 16.19 -1.14 8.11
N ALA A 420 16.74 -2.18 8.75
CA ALA A 420 17.35 -2.05 10.07
C ALA A 420 18.54 -1.09 10.09
N CYS A 421 19.35 -1.06 9.03
CA CYS A 421 20.43 -0.07 8.87
C CYS A 421 19.88 1.36 8.73
N LEU A 422 18.79 1.56 7.99
CA LEU A 422 18.13 2.87 7.87
C LEU A 422 17.64 3.39 9.22
N VAL A 423 16.98 2.52 10.00
CA VAL A 423 16.55 2.84 11.37
C VAL A 423 17.75 3.19 12.25
N ALA A 424 18.81 2.36 12.24
CA ALA A 424 20.01 2.62 13.03
C ALA A 424 20.72 3.92 12.61
N GLY A 425 20.70 4.27 11.33
CA GLY A 425 21.27 5.50 10.79
C GLY A 425 20.60 6.78 11.30
N ASN A 426 19.31 6.70 11.64
CA ASN A 426 18.52 7.83 12.15
C ASN A 426 18.70 8.09 13.66
N GLN A 427 19.46 7.25 14.38
CA GLN A 427 19.74 7.49 15.80
C GLN A 427 20.75 8.63 15.98
N LYS A 428 20.44 9.60 16.85
CA LYS A 428 21.32 10.76 17.14
C LYS A 428 22.75 10.36 17.54
N THR A 429 22.90 9.18 18.13
CA THR A 429 24.14 8.56 18.62
C THR A 429 25.01 7.91 17.53
N THR A 430 24.46 7.49 16.39
CA THR A 430 25.29 6.97 15.26
C THR A 430 25.89 8.11 14.44
N SER A 431 25.28 9.30 14.48
CA SER A 431 25.71 10.51 13.75
C SER A 431 26.98 11.18 14.30
N ILE A 432 27.46 10.76 15.47
CA ILE A 432 28.68 11.30 16.11
C ILE A 432 29.91 10.41 15.91
N ILE A 433 29.71 9.14 15.55
CA ILE A 433 30.78 8.14 15.36
C ILE A 433 31.39 8.41 13.98
N LYS A 434 32.69 8.70 13.94
CA LYS A 434 33.40 8.97 12.70
C LYS A 434 33.92 7.67 12.10
N VAL A 435 33.62 7.44 10.84
CA VAL A 435 34.19 6.37 10.02
C VAL A 435 34.62 7.01 8.70
N ASP A 436 35.84 6.74 8.26
CA ASP A 436 36.47 7.36 7.10
C ASP A 436 36.64 6.32 5.99
N ILE A 437 35.54 6.08 5.28
CA ILE A 437 35.48 5.05 4.24
C ILE A 437 36.04 5.62 2.95
N GLN A 438 36.91 4.83 2.31
CA GLN A 438 37.42 5.19 0.98
C GLN A 438 36.27 5.32 -0.01
N SER A 439 36.46 6.25 -0.96
CA SER A 439 35.51 6.43 -2.06
C SER A 439 35.36 5.16 -2.88
N ILE A 440 34.12 4.78 -3.15
CA ILE A 440 33.79 3.66 -4.05
C ILE A 440 33.35 4.21 -5.40
N GLU A 441 33.46 3.40 -6.45
CA GLU A 441 33.06 3.79 -7.80
C GLU A 441 31.93 2.89 -8.29
N ILE A 442 30.84 3.49 -8.73
CA ILE A 442 29.67 2.78 -9.28
C ILE A 442 29.32 3.43 -10.61
N GLU A 443 29.36 2.66 -11.69
CA GLU A 443 29.10 3.14 -13.05
C GLU A 443 29.98 4.35 -13.47
N GLY A 444 31.23 4.40 -13.02
CA GLY A 444 32.13 5.52 -13.31
C GLY A 444 31.89 6.77 -12.44
N ILE A 445 30.93 6.72 -11.51
CA ILE A 445 30.65 7.80 -10.57
C ILE A 445 31.37 7.50 -9.27
N LYS A 446 32.37 8.34 -8.96
CA LYS A 446 33.04 8.32 -7.67
C LYS A 446 32.08 8.77 -6.58
N ILE A 447 31.64 7.84 -5.76
CA ILE A 447 30.82 8.09 -4.60
C ILE A 447 31.73 8.37 -3.42
N THR A 448 31.46 9.47 -2.71
CA THR A 448 32.20 9.82 -1.49
C THR A 448 31.32 9.53 -0.28
N PRO A 449 31.66 8.50 0.51
CA PRO A 449 30.99 8.21 1.78
C PRO A 449 31.00 9.41 2.71
N ARG A 450 30.06 9.44 3.66
CA ARG A 450 29.96 10.53 4.63
C ARG A 450 30.91 10.31 5.79
N LYS A 451 31.21 11.37 6.53
CA LYS A 451 32.15 11.34 7.67
C LYS A 451 31.65 10.50 8.87
N TYR A 452 30.35 10.23 8.95
CA TYR A 452 29.72 9.70 10.15
C TYR A 452 28.98 8.38 9.89
N LEU A 453 29.07 7.45 10.84
CA LEU A 453 28.50 6.10 10.77
C LEU A 453 27.00 6.12 10.49
N GLY A 454 26.23 6.95 11.19
CA GLY A 454 24.78 7.05 10.97
C GLY A 454 24.43 7.45 9.53
N ALA A 455 25.17 8.43 9.01
CA ALA A 455 25.01 8.89 7.64
C ALA A 455 25.46 7.84 6.61
N ASN A 456 26.45 7.00 6.93
CA ASN A 456 26.86 5.87 6.09
C ASN A 456 25.91 4.67 6.17
N LEU A 457 25.21 4.46 7.29
CA LEU A 457 24.16 3.44 7.42
C LEU A 457 22.92 3.82 6.62
N GLU A 458 22.51 5.09 6.68
CA GLU A 458 21.47 5.65 5.80
C GLU A 458 21.89 5.53 4.33
N TYR A 459 23.15 5.90 4.02
CA TYR A 459 23.70 5.76 2.68
C TYR A 459 23.75 4.31 2.20
N CYS A 460 24.11 3.37 3.07
CA CYS A 460 24.08 1.93 2.79
C CYS A 460 22.68 1.48 2.35
N SER A 461 21.63 2.03 2.96
CA SER A 461 20.25 1.72 2.62
C SER A 461 19.84 2.28 1.26
N GLN A 462 20.16 3.55 1.00
CA GLN A 462 19.94 4.17 -0.31
C GLN A 462 20.70 3.43 -1.42
N LEU A 463 21.93 3.03 -1.15
CA LEU A 463 22.78 2.30 -2.09
C LEU A 463 22.24 0.89 -2.35
N GLY A 464 21.82 0.17 -1.32
CA GLY A 464 21.17 -1.13 -1.46
C GLY A 464 19.90 -1.06 -2.29
N ARG A 465 19.03 -0.07 -2.03
CA ARG A 465 17.82 0.17 -2.83
C ARG A 465 18.15 0.44 -4.30
N LYS A 466 19.13 1.30 -4.56
CA LYS A 466 19.59 1.61 -5.92
C LYS A 466 20.09 0.35 -6.63
N ALA A 467 20.89 -0.49 -5.96
CA ALA A 467 21.43 -1.71 -6.53
C ALA A 467 20.32 -2.72 -6.94
N PHE A 468 19.31 -2.93 -6.08
CA PHE A 468 18.19 -3.81 -6.40
C PHE A 468 17.33 -3.29 -7.58
N ASN A 469 17.01 -2.00 -7.60
CA ASN A 469 16.24 -1.38 -8.69
C ASN A 469 16.99 -1.42 -10.03
N ASP A 470 18.32 -1.20 -9.98
CA ASP A 470 19.18 -1.28 -11.15
C ASP A 470 19.28 -2.73 -11.66
N ALA A 471 19.42 -3.71 -10.78
CA ALA A 471 19.42 -5.13 -11.18
C ALA A 471 18.12 -5.55 -11.88
N GLU A 472 16.94 -5.13 -11.42
CA GLU A 472 15.67 -5.38 -12.12
C GLU A 472 15.70 -4.81 -13.54
N THR A 473 16.15 -3.56 -13.68
CA THR A 473 16.26 -2.87 -14.98
C THR A 473 17.21 -3.62 -15.92
N ARG A 474 18.39 -4.02 -15.43
CA ARG A 474 19.42 -4.70 -16.22
C ARG A 474 19.03 -6.12 -16.59
N MET A 475 18.43 -6.87 -15.67
CA MET A 475 17.84 -8.18 -15.96
C MET A 475 16.74 -8.06 -17.02
N GLY A 476 15.92 -7.01 -16.98
CA GLY A 476 14.94 -6.70 -18.02
C GLY A 476 15.58 -6.53 -19.41
N ARG A 477 16.66 -5.76 -19.51
CA ARG A 477 17.40 -5.57 -20.76
C ARG A 477 18.05 -6.85 -21.25
N LEU A 478 18.67 -7.61 -20.36
CA LEU A 478 19.32 -8.88 -20.64
C LEU A 478 18.30 -9.94 -21.14
N ARG A 479 17.12 -10.02 -20.51
CA ARG A 479 15.98 -10.83 -20.98
C ARG A 479 15.59 -10.45 -22.41
N ASN A 480 15.41 -9.15 -22.67
CA ASN A 480 14.93 -8.67 -23.96
C ASN A 480 15.93 -8.94 -25.08
N GLN A 481 17.23 -8.71 -24.85
CA GLN A 481 18.27 -9.03 -25.83
C GLN A 481 18.35 -10.54 -26.11
N ALA A 482 18.30 -11.36 -25.06
CA ALA A 482 18.28 -12.83 -25.21
C ALA A 482 17.03 -13.32 -25.96
N LYS A 483 15.86 -12.71 -25.72
CA LYS A 483 14.61 -12.97 -26.46
C LYS A 483 14.73 -12.60 -27.94
N LEU A 484 15.35 -11.45 -28.26
CA LEU A 484 15.59 -11.03 -29.65
C LEU A 484 16.48 -12.02 -30.39
N MET A 485 17.56 -12.52 -29.77
CA MET A 485 18.47 -13.49 -30.39
C MET A 485 17.81 -14.84 -30.64
N THR A 486 16.97 -15.30 -29.72
CA THR A 486 16.35 -16.64 -29.74
C THR A 486 15.00 -16.69 -30.46
N GLY A 487 14.45 -15.55 -30.87
CA GLY A 487 13.18 -15.49 -31.60
C GLY A 487 13.23 -16.21 -32.96
N MET A 488 12.07 -16.66 -33.45
CA MET A 488 11.96 -17.33 -34.76
C MET A 488 12.37 -16.45 -35.94
N THR A 489 12.30 -15.14 -35.79
CA THR A 489 12.79 -14.13 -36.76
C THR A 489 14.10 -13.49 -36.30
N GLY A 490 14.69 -13.99 -35.21
CA GLY A 490 15.91 -13.49 -34.60
C GLY A 490 17.18 -13.97 -35.30
N PRO A 491 18.34 -13.35 -35.01
CA PRO A 491 19.62 -13.65 -35.62
C PRO A 491 19.97 -15.14 -35.70
N LEU A 492 19.81 -15.91 -34.61
CA LEU A 492 20.16 -17.33 -34.62
C LEU A 492 19.27 -18.15 -35.55
N SER A 493 17.98 -17.84 -35.60
CA SER A 493 17.04 -18.52 -36.50
C SER A 493 17.36 -18.24 -37.97
N GLN A 494 17.66 -16.99 -38.29
CA GLN A 494 18.04 -16.57 -39.65
C GLN A 494 19.37 -17.17 -40.07
N ILE A 495 20.36 -17.24 -39.18
CA ILE A 495 21.65 -17.89 -39.46
C ILE A 495 21.46 -19.38 -39.73
N VAL A 496 20.69 -20.10 -38.90
CA VAL A 496 20.40 -21.53 -39.13
C VAL A 496 19.70 -21.75 -40.47
N GLN A 497 18.76 -20.88 -40.84
CA GLN A 497 18.06 -20.95 -42.13
C GLN A 497 19.05 -20.80 -43.30
N ILE A 498 19.89 -19.75 -43.29
CA ILE A 498 20.88 -19.49 -44.34
C ILE A 498 21.91 -20.63 -44.46
N LEU A 499 22.35 -21.20 -43.34
CA LEU A 499 23.28 -22.33 -43.33
C LEU A 499 22.65 -23.62 -43.85
N ASN A 500 21.33 -23.78 -43.73
CA ASN A 500 20.62 -24.97 -44.22
C ASN A 500 20.30 -24.89 -45.72
N ASP A 501 20.37 -23.70 -46.33
CA ASP A 501 20.11 -23.52 -47.75
C ASP A 501 21.18 -24.17 -48.64
N SER A 502 20.75 -24.69 -49.80
CA SER A 502 21.65 -25.33 -50.77
C SER A 502 22.70 -24.37 -51.34
N LYS A 503 22.40 -23.06 -51.36
CA LYS A 503 23.29 -21.97 -51.76
C LYS A 503 23.17 -20.82 -50.75
N PRO A 504 23.99 -20.80 -49.70
CA PRO A 504 23.93 -19.78 -48.65
C PRO A 504 24.20 -18.37 -49.20
N ASP A 505 23.38 -17.40 -48.83
CA ASP A 505 23.67 -15.98 -49.04
C ASP A 505 24.61 -15.46 -47.94
N PHE A 506 25.91 -15.40 -48.25
CA PHE A 506 26.94 -14.99 -47.31
C PHE A 506 26.88 -13.52 -46.90
N SER A 507 26.32 -12.65 -47.74
CA SER A 507 26.14 -11.23 -47.37
C SER A 507 25.08 -11.10 -46.28
N SER A 508 23.98 -11.84 -46.41
CA SER A 508 22.96 -11.93 -45.36
C SER A 508 23.49 -12.64 -44.11
N LEU A 509 24.31 -13.68 -44.25
CA LEU A 509 24.93 -14.38 -43.11
C LEU A 509 25.79 -13.44 -42.27
N GLU A 510 26.65 -12.64 -42.90
CA GLU A 510 27.51 -11.68 -42.22
C GLU A 510 26.69 -10.61 -41.47
N LYS A 511 25.62 -10.09 -42.11
CA LYS A 511 24.70 -9.14 -41.48
C LYS A 511 24.07 -9.71 -40.20
N TRP A 512 23.55 -10.94 -40.26
CA TRP A 512 22.92 -11.56 -39.11
C TRP A 512 23.93 -11.95 -38.03
N MET A 513 25.15 -12.32 -38.41
CA MET A 513 26.25 -12.55 -37.47
C MET A 513 26.61 -11.28 -36.70
N ASN A 514 26.69 -10.14 -37.40
CA ASN A 514 26.94 -8.85 -36.75
C ASN A 514 25.81 -8.47 -35.78
N ASN A 515 24.55 -8.71 -36.16
CA ASN A 515 23.41 -8.50 -35.26
C ASN A 515 23.49 -9.40 -34.01
N LEU A 516 23.83 -10.68 -34.18
CA LEU A 516 24.05 -11.61 -33.07
C LEU A 516 25.13 -11.07 -32.13
N VAL A 517 26.32 -10.73 -32.66
CA VAL A 517 27.44 -10.22 -31.87
C VAL A 517 27.09 -8.94 -31.11
N ASN A 518 26.36 -8.00 -31.73
CA ASN A 518 25.96 -6.75 -31.07
C ASN A 518 24.97 -6.97 -29.92
N SER A 519 23.94 -7.80 -30.13
CA SER A 519 22.99 -8.16 -29.06
C SER A 519 23.67 -8.92 -27.93
N ALA A 520 24.59 -9.80 -28.29
CA ALA A 520 25.35 -10.62 -27.36
C ALA A 520 26.33 -9.78 -26.51
N ALA A 521 27.02 -8.81 -27.13
CA ALA A 521 27.84 -7.81 -26.43
C ALA A 521 27.01 -6.93 -25.48
N THR A 522 25.77 -6.61 -25.87
CA THR A 522 24.85 -5.87 -24.98
C THR A 522 24.49 -6.70 -23.74
N CYS A 523 24.16 -8.00 -23.90
CA CYS A 523 23.95 -8.89 -22.75
C CYS A 523 25.17 -8.92 -21.82
N GLN A 524 26.37 -9.00 -22.41
CA GLN A 524 27.63 -9.01 -21.66
C GLN A 524 27.84 -7.72 -20.86
N SER A 525 27.61 -6.57 -21.49
CA SER A 525 27.75 -5.26 -20.84
C SER A 525 26.76 -5.11 -19.68
N GLU A 526 25.49 -5.46 -19.89
CA GLU A 526 24.46 -5.34 -18.85
C GLU A 526 24.74 -6.26 -17.65
N ALA A 527 25.19 -7.49 -17.92
CA ALA A 527 25.56 -8.44 -16.86
C ALA A 527 26.78 -7.98 -16.04
N LYS A 528 27.81 -7.41 -16.71
CA LYS A 528 29.01 -6.89 -16.04
C LYS A 528 28.73 -5.70 -15.15
N ILE A 529 27.91 -4.75 -15.61
CA ILE A 529 27.59 -3.58 -14.80
C ILE A 529 26.76 -3.99 -13.59
N MET A 530 25.77 -4.87 -13.78
CA MET A 530 24.96 -5.41 -12.68
C MET A 530 25.82 -6.11 -11.63
N LYS A 531 26.76 -6.96 -12.06
CA LYS A 531 27.74 -7.62 -11.19
C LYS A 531 28.58 -6.58 -10.42
N SER A 532 29.16 -5.61 -11.13
CA SER A 532 30.03 -4.58 -10.54
C SER A 532 29.29 -3.73 -9.50
N ASN A 533 28.01 -3.42 -9.72
CA ASN A 533 27.21 -2.64 -8.78
C ASN A 533 27.00 -3.39 -7.45
N PHE A 534 26.79 -4.70 -7.49
CA PHE A 534 26.67 -5.53 -6.28
C PHE A 534 28.02 -5.78 -5.60
N GLU A 535 29.11 -5.94 -6.35
CA GLU A 535 30.47 -6.01 -5.79
C GLU A 535 30.84 -4.72 -5.06
N ALA A 536 30.56 -3.54 -5.63
CA ALA A 536 30.81 -2.26 -4.99
C ALA A 536 29.96 -2.05 -3.73
N LEU A 537 28.70 -2.50 -3.73
CA LEU A 537 27.85 -2.50 -2.53
C LEU A 537 28.43 -3.42 -1.45
N LEU A 538 28.89 -4.62 -1.80
CA LEU A 538 29.49 -5.56 -0.87
C LEU A 538 30.78 -5.01 -0.26
N GLU A 539 31.65 -4.42 -1.09
CA GLU A 539 32.89 -3.76 -0.65
C GLU A 539 32.61 -2.62 0.33
N PHE A 540 31.62 -1.77 0.02
CA PHE A 540 31.19 -0.71 0.92
C PHE A 540 30.70 -1.25 2.27
N ILE A 541 29.88 -2.30 2.28
CA ILE A 541 29.39 -2.94 3.51
C ILE A 541 30.53 -3.57 4.30
N MET A 542 31.50 -4.18 3.62
CA MET A 542 32.69 -4.76 4.25
C MET A 542 33.54 -3.70 4.93
N GLU A 543 33.84 -2.61 4.23
CA GLU A 543 34.66 -1.52 4.74
C GLU A 543 33.96 -0.80 5.90
N LEU A 544 32.67 -0.49 5.75
CA LEU A 544 31.84 0.08 6.80
C LEU A 544 31.81 -0.80 8.06
N LYS A 545 31.70 -2.12 7.89
CA LYS A 545 31.74 -3.09 8.99
C LYS A 545 33.11 -3.11 9.67
N THR A 546 34.20 -3.13 8.92
CA THR A 546 35.57 -3.14 9.47
C THR A 546 35.84 -1.88 10.27
N GLN A 547 35.56 -0.70 9.72
CA GLN A 547 35.79 0.55 10.43
C GLN A 547 34.84 0.75 11.62
N ALA A 548 33.61 0.22 11.57
CA ALA A 548 32.73 0.20 12.73
C ALA A 548 33.27 -0.71 13.85
N ILE A 549 33.96 -1.80 13.51
CA ILE A 549 34.66 -2.67 14.47
C ILE A 549 35.88 -1.92 15.05
N ASP A 550 36.69 -1.27 14.22
CA ASP A 550 37.87 -0.52 14.67
C ASP A 550 37.48 0.65 15.59
N ALA A 551 36.42 1.39 15.24
CA ALA A 551 35.85 2.43 16.09
C ALA A 551 35.29 1.88 17.42
N CYS A 552 34.87 0.61 17.46
CA CYS A 552 34.49 -0.06 18.70
C CYS A 552 35.71 -0.37 19.58
N CYS A 553 36.84 -0.75 18.97
CA CYS A 553 38.09 -1.07 19.66
C CYS A 553 38.83 0.19 20.17
N GLU A 554 38.84 1.29 19.42
CA GLU A 554 39.48 2.56 19.82
C GLU A 554 38.76 3.27 20.98
N ASN A 555 37.45 3.07 21.11
CA ASN A 555 36.66 3.62 22.20
C ASN A 555 36.94 2.88 23.53
N GLN A 556 37.30 1.60 23.46
CA GLN A 556 37.57 0.77 24.63
C GLN A 556 38.84 1.18 25.42
N SER A 557 39.79 1.89 24.80
CA SER A 557 41.03 2.38 25.44
C SER A 557 40.90 3.74 26.15
N LYS A 558 39.82 4.50 25.92
CA LYS A 558 39.53 5.77 26.62
C LYS A 558 38.89 5.60 28.00
N LEU A 559 38.39 4.40 28.32
CA LEU A 559 37.77 4.04 29.61
C LEU A 559 38.74 4.12 30.81
N GLU A 560 40.05 4.02 30.59
CA GLU A 560 41.04 3.92 31.68
C GLU A 560 41.55 5.28 32.21
N GLU A 561 41.30 6.40 31.50
CA GLU A 561 41.79 7.74 31.90
C GLU A 561 40.73 8.64 32.57
N GLU A 562 39.44 8.52 32.22
CA GLU A 562 38.36 9.37 32.76
C GLU A 562 37.94 9.02 34.20
N GLU A 563 38.31 7.83 34.69
CA GLU A 563 37.96 7.32 36.03
C GLU A 563 38.59 8.14 37.20
N LYS A 564 39.69 8.87 36.92
CA LYS A 564 40.41 9.67 37.94
C LYS A 564 39.77 11.03 38.22
N VAL A 565 39.05 11.62 37.27
CA VAL A 565 38.45 12.97 37.40
C VAL A 565 37.07 12.91 38.06
N VAL A 566 36.33 11.82 37.82
CA VAL A 566 35.01 11.56 38.42
C VAL A 566 35.07 11.43 39.94
N LYS A 567 36.18 10.90 40.49
CA LYS A 567 36.35 10.66 41.92
C LYS A 567 36.40 11.94 42.76
N ALA A 568 36.97 13.03 42.25
CA ALA A 568 37.08 14.30 42.98
C ALA A 568 35.76 15.11 43.00
N THR A 569 34.90 14.90 42.00
CA THR A 569 33.61 15.60 41.88
C THR A 569 32.50 14.90 42.70
N LYS A 570 32.65 13.59 42.92
CA LYS A 570 31.77 12.76 43.75
C LYS A 570 31.78 13.16 45.23
N ASP A 571 32.94 13.45 45.79
CA ASP A 571 33.10 13.78 47.22
C ASP A 571 32.45 15.12 47.64
N LYS A 572 32.22 16.03 46.67
CA LYS A 572 31.60 17.34 46.92
C LYS A 572 30.07 17.28 46.87
N LEU A 573 29.51 16.43 46.00
CA LEU A 573 28.06 16.22 45.83
C LEU A 573 27.46 15.30 46.91
N GLU A 574 28.24 14.32 47.41
CA GLU A 574 27.79 13.42 48.48
C GLU A 574 27.51 14.14 49.83
N ASN A 575 28.14 15.29 50.07
CA ASN A 575 27.90 16.07 51.29
C ASN A 575 26.62 16.92 51.25
N GLU A 576 26.15 17.30 50.06
CA GLU A 576 24.91 18.07 49.88
C GLU A 576 23.68 17.13 49.78
N GLU A 577 23.84 15.93 49.20
CA GLU A 577 22.80 14.89 49.14
C GLU A 577 22.45 14.31 50.53
N LYS A 578 23.42 14.27 51.44
CA LYS A 578 23.23 13.76 52.81
C LYS A 578 22.29 14.64 53.63
N ALA A 579 22.24 15.95 53.36
CA ALA A 579 21.31 16.89 54.01
C ALA A 579 19.87 16.78 53.47
N ALA A 580 19.72 16.44 52.18
CA ALA A 580 18.41 16.29 51.54
C ALA A 580 17.71 14.95 51.89
N LYS A 581 18.48 13.85 52.06
CA LYS A 581 17.93 12.53 52.41
C LYS A 581 17.35 12.44 53.83
N THR A 582 17.83 13.26 54.79
CA THR A 582 17.31 13.25 56.17
C THR A 582 15.93 13.90 56.29
N ALA A 583 15.57 14.84 55.41
CA ALA A 583 14.27 15.50 55.41
C ALA A 583 13.13 14.63 54.81
N SER A 584 13.44 13.87 53.74
CA SER A 584 12.46 13.00 53.05
C SER A 584 12.08 11.74 53.85
N ALA A 585 13.02 11.18 54.62
CA ALA A 585 12.75 10.03 55.48
C ALA A 585 11.80 10.35 56.67
N ALA A 586 11.85 11.58 57.19
CA ALA A 586 10.97 12.02 58.28
C ALA A 586 9.51 12.20 57.80
N GLN A 587 9.31 12.69 56.57
CA GLN A 587 7.97 12.89 55.99
C GLN A 587 7.27 11.57 55.62
N LEU A 588 8.01 10.57 55.12
CA LEU A 588 7.43 9.25 54.82
C LEU A 588 7.05 8.46 56.08
N GLN A 589 7.75 8.71 57.19
CA GLN A 589 7.44 8.07 58.48
C GLN A 589 6.21 8.69 59.16
N LEU A 590 6.09 10.02 59.14
CA LEU A 590 4.89 10.74 59.58
C LEU A 590 3.63 10.31 58.78
N ALA A 591 3.73 10.16 57.46
CA ALA A 591 2.62 9.70 56.63
C ALA A 591 2.24 8.23 56.93
N LYS A 592 3.18 7.34 57.24
CA LYS A 592 2.87 5.96 57.64
C LYS A 592 2.18 5.89 59.01
N GLU A 593 2.54 6.78 59.94
CA GLU A 593 1.91 6.89 61.26
C GLU A 593 0.50 7.49 61.17
N GLU A 594 0.28 8.48 60.31
CA GLU A 594 -1.05 9.04 60.02
C GLU A 594 -1.97 8.01 59.36
N LYS A 595 -1.49 7.24 58.37
CA LYS A 595 -2.24 6.14 57.75
C LYS A 595 -2.74 5.14 58.79
N THR A 596 -1.83 4.70 59.66
CA THR A 596 -2.12 3.72 60.71
C THR A 596 -3.14 4.27 61.71
N THR A 597 -3.12 5.59 61.96
CA THR A 597 -4.06 6.27 62.84
C THR A 597 -5.46 6.32 62.22
N VAL A 598 -5.58 6.67 60.94
CA VAL A 598 -6.86 6.71 60.21
C VAL A 598 -7.44 5.30 60.04
N GLU A 599 -6.63 4.29 59.72
CA GLU A 599 -7.07 2.89 59.64
C GLU A 599 -7.59 2.38 61.01
N LYS A 600 -6.92 2.75 62.11
CA LYS A 600 -7.37 2.41 63.47
C LYS A 600 -8.67 3.14 63.87
N GLN A 601 -8.84 4.40 63.45
CA GLN A 601 -10.08 5.14 63.66
C GLN A 601 -11.24 4.53 62.86
N LEU A 602 -10.98 4.09 61.63
CA LEU A 602 -11.95 3.38 60.80
C LEU A 602 -12.35 2.03 61.41
N ASP A 603 -11.39 1.25 61.88
CA ASP A 603 -11.66 -0.04 62.53
C ASP A 603 -12.41 0.14 63.86
N GLU A 604 -12.08 1.17 64.64
CA GLU A 604 -12.81 1.54 65.85
C GLU A 604 -14.24 1.98 65.50
N ALA A 605 -14.43 2.84 64.50
CA ALA A 605 -15.74 3.28 64.06
C ALA A 605 -16.59 2.10 63.54
N ARG A 606 -16.00 1.17 62.79
CA ARG A 606 -16.66 -0.06 62.31
C ARG A 606 -17.01 -0.99 63.48
N ASN A 607 -16.14 -1.12 64.48
CA ASN A 607 -16.43 -1.88 65.69
C ASN A 607 -17.56 -1.25 66.51
N GLN A 608 -17.54 0.07 66.70
CA GLN A 608 -18.61 0.79 67.40
C GLN A 608 -19.92 0.70 66.63
N LEU A 609 -19.89 0.78 65.30
CA LEU A 609 -21.04 0.53 64.45
C LEU A 609 -21.56 -0.90 64.64
N ARG A 610 -20.69 -1.91 64.64
CA ARG A 610 -21.07 -3.31 64.87
C ARG A 610 -21.66 -3.52 66.27
N VAL A 611 -21.11 -2.86 67.29
CA VAL A 611 -21.64 -2.89 68.66
C VAL A 611 -22.99 -2.18 68.73
N ALA A 612 -23.15 -1.04 68.07
CA ALA A 612 -24.41 -0.30 68.01
C ALA A 612 -25.48 -1.11 67.28
N GLN A 613 -25.15 -1.72 66.14
CA GLN A 613 -26.02 -2.64 65.39
C GLN A 613 -26.37 -3.88 66.22
N GLY A 614 -25.43 -4.43 66.98
CA GLY A 614 -25.68 -5.56 67.89
C GLY A 614 -26.56 -5.18 69.09
N LYS A 615 -26.41 -3.97 69.65
CA LYS A 615 -27.30 -3.44 70.69
C LYS A 615 -28.69 -3.17 70.14
N MET A 616 -28.79 -2.59 68.94
CA MET A 616 -30.04 -2.37 68.24
C MET A 616 -30.75 -3.70 67.94
N ALA A 617 -30.02 -4.72 67.49
CA ALA A 617 -30.55 -6.06 67.29
C ALA A 617 -31.11 -6.64 68.61
N LYS A 618 -30.40 -6.47 69.73
CA LYS A 618 -30.91 -6.89 71.05
C LYS A 618 -32.15 -6.11 71.50
N ILE A 619 -32.26 -4.82 71.18
CA ILE A 619 -33.45 -4.01 71.48
C ILE A 619 -34.63 -4.41 70.59
N LEU A 620 -34.37 -4.79 69.33
CA LEU A 620 -35.38 -5.31 68.40
C LEU A 620 -35.84 -6.73 68.76
N GLU A 621 -34.93 -7.57 69.30
CA GLU A 621 -35.22 -8.93 69.76
C GLU A 621 -35.80 -8.99 71.19
N ALA A 622 -35.58 -7.97 72.01
CA ALA A 622 -36.12 -7.88 73.36
C ALA A 622 -37.63 -7.62 73.32
N ASN A 623 -38.41 -8.70 73.33
CA ASN A 623 -39.85 -8.61 73.59
C ASN A 623 -40.05 -8.43 75.11
N PRO A 624 -40.69 -7.35 75.62
CA PRO A 624 -40.80 -7.15 77.05
C PRO A 624 -41.66 -8.26 77.66
N SER A 625 -41.07 -9.10 78.52
CA SER A 625 -41.78 -10.17 79.22
C SER A 625 -42.92 -9.65 80.12
N THR A 626 -42.85 -8.36 80.49
CA THR A 626 -43.88 -7.61 81.21
C THR A 626 -45.09 -7.27 80.34
N TRP A 627 -44.93 -7.16 79.01
CA TRP A 627 -46.02 -6.74 78.14
C TRP A 627 -47.12 -7.81 78.04
N ALA A 628 -46.70 -9.09 77.97
CA ALA A 628 -47.62 -10.22 77.98
C ALA A 628 -48.39 -10.34 79.31
N SER A 629 -47.74 -10.05 80.45
CA SER A 629 -48.40 -10.12 81.76
C SER A 629 -49.34 -8.93 82.02
N THR A 630 -48.97 -7.73 81.61
CA THR A 630 -49.82 -6.53 81.69
C THR A 630 -51.01 -6.62 80.73
N GLN A 631 -50.80 -7.10 79.50
CA GLN A 631 -51.89 -7.34 78.54
C GLN A 631 -52.87 -8.39 79.05
N SER A 632 -52.37 -9.49 79.62
CA SER A 632 -53.22 -10.52 80.23
C SER A 632 -54.06 -9.97 81.39
N ARG A 633 -53.51 -9.04 82.18
CA ARG A 633 -54.22 -8.34 83.27
C ARG A 633 -55.32 -7.42 82.75
N ILE A 634 -55.04 -6.68 81.67
CA ILE A 634 -56.02 -5.83 80.99
C ILE A 634 -57.16 -6.67 80.42
N ASP A 635 -56.85 -7.84 79.87
CA ASP A 635 -57.84 -8.78 79.33
C ASP A 635 -58.70 -9.39 80.44
N GLU A 636 -58.13 -9.71 81.61
CA GLU A 636 -58.89 -10.10 82.82
C GLU A 636 -59.85 -9.00 83.26
N ILE A 637 -59.38 -7.74 83.35
CA ILE A 637 -60.22 -6.60 83.73
C ILE A 637 -61.33 -6.36 82.70
N ASN A 638 -61.05 -6.50 81.40
CA ASN A 638 -62.06 -6.42 80.34
C ASN A 638 -63.14 -7.50 80.48
N SER A 639 -62.74 -8.71 80.85
CA SER A 639 -63.67 -9.82 81.12
C SER A 639 -64.57 -9.51 82.32
N GLU A 640 -64.01 -8.99 83.42
CA GLU A 640 -64.77 -8.56 84.59
C GLU A 640 -65.73 -7.40 84.30
N LEU A 641 -65.28 -6.38 83.55
CA LEU A 641 -66.11 -5.25 83.14
C LEU A 641 -67.29 -5.71 82.27
N ASN A 642 -67.06 -6.62 81.34
CA ASN A 642 -68.12 -7.24 80.54
C ASN A 642 -69.12 -8.03 81.40
N GLY A 643 -68.64 -8.70 82.46
CA GLY A 643 -69.50 -9.35 83.45
C GLY A 643 -70.41 -8.36 84.17
N ILE A 644 -69.86 -7.23 84.64
CA ILE A 644 -70.62 -6.16 85.29
C ILE A 644 -71.61 -5.52 84.31
N ASP A 645 -71.22 -5.26 83.07
CA ASP A 645 -72.12 -4.68 82.06
C ASP A 645 -73.29 -5.60 81.70
N LYS A 646 -73.07 -6.91 81.66
CA LYS A 646 -74.14 -7.89 81.50
C LYS A 646 -75.11 -7.88 82.68
N VAL A 647 -74.59 -7.83 83.92
CA VAL A 647 -75.42 -7.76 85.13
C VAL A 647 -76.18 -6.44 85.19
N GLN A 648 -75.55 -5.31 84.87
CA GLN A 648 -76.20 -4.00 84.84
C GLN A 648 -77.23 -3.87 83.71
N SER A 649 -76.99 -4.47 82.55
CA SER A 649 -77.97 -4.57 81.45
C SER A 649 -79.19 -5.39 81.89
N ALA A 650 -78.97 -6.55 82.53
CA ALA A 650 -80.04 -7.36 83.10
C ALA A 650 -80.81 -6.61 84.19
N GLU A 651 -80.12 -5.88 85.08
CA GLU A 651 -80.75 -5.02 86.09
C GLU A 651 -81.49 -3.83 85.47
N LYS A 652 -81.02 -3.25 84.36
CA LYS A 652 -81.71 -2.17 83.63
C LYS A 652 -83.01 -2.68 83.01
N SER A 653 -83.00 -3.90 82.49
CA SER A 653 -84.20 -4.61 82.03
C SER A 653 -85.16 -4.93 83.16
N VAL A 654 -84.68 -5.28 84.36
CA VAL A 654 -85.53 -5.53 85.56
C VAL A 654 -86.06 -4.23 86.18
N LEU A 655 -85.26 -3.16 86.25
CA LEU A 655 -85.63 -1.83 86.78
C LEU A 655 -86.52 -1.02 85.82
N ALA A 656 -86.46 -1.27 84.50
CA ALA A 656 -87.42 -0.72 83.55
C ALA A 656 -88.83 -1.30 83.73
N VAL A 657 -88.97 -2.43 84.43
CA VAL A 657 -90.25 -3.08 84.74
C VAL A 657 -90.75 -2.73 86.15
N PHE A 658 -89.86 -2.61 87.15
CA PHE A 658 -90.22 -2.38 88.55
C PHE A 658 -89.74 -1.02 89.08
N GLY A 659 -90.24 0.06 88.46
CA GLY A 659 -89.93 1.43 88.85
C GLY A 659 -90.58 1.86 90.18
N GLY A 660 -89.74 2.20 91.15
CA GLY A 660 -90.12 3.01 92.31
C GLY A 660 -90.70 2.21 93.49
N LEU A 661 -89.84 1.59 94.30
CA LEU A 661 -89.96 1.49 95.76
C LEU A 661 -88.73 0.72 96.26
N LEU A 662 -88.23 1.06 97.45
CA LEU A 662 -87.04 0.50 98.10
C LEU A 662 -85.71 0.88 97.42
N GLY A 663 -85.10 1.96 97.94
CA GLY A 663 -83.77 2.47 97.59
C GLY A 663 -82.60 1.49 97.87
N ILE A 664 -82.86 0.20 98.04
CA ILE A 664 -81.87 -0.87 98.22
C ILE A 664 -81.20 -1.19 96.88
N GLY A 665 -81.96 -1.16 95.77
CA GLY A 665 -81.40 -1.28 94.42
C GLY A 665 -80.54 -0.08 93.99
N LYS A 666 -80.80 1.12 94.53
CA LYS A 666 -79.92 2.29 94.34
C LYS A 666 -78.57 2.10 95.03
N ARG A 667 -78.52 1.38 96.15
CA ARG A 667 -77.28 1.17 96.93
C ARG A 667 -76.40 0.09 96.28
N ALA A 668 -76.96 -1.06 95.91
CA ALA A 668 -76.24 -2.12 95.20
C ALA A 668 -75.78 -1.69 93.79
N ARG A 669 -76.63 -0.96 93.04
CA ARG A 669 -76.26 -0.39 91.73
C ARG A 669 -75.23 0.72 91.84
N LYS A 670 -75.25 1.49 92.95
CA LYS A 670 -74.21 2.48 93.27
C LYS A 670 -72.88 1.79 93.56
N GLU A 671 -72.87 0.72 94.37
CA GLU A 671 -71.65 -0.08 94.62
C GLU A 671 -71.12 -0.78 93.36
N GLN A 672 -71.98 -1.34 92.50
CA GLN A 672 -71.56 -1.91 91.22
C GLN A 672 -71.01 -0.84 90.27
N ASN A 673 -71.63 0.35 90.21
CA ASN A 673 -71.12 1.47 89.43
C ASN A 673 -69.79 2.00 89.99
N GLU A 674 -69.63 2.05 91.31
CA GLU A 674 -68.37 2.42 91.95
C GLU A 674 -67.28 1.39 91.64
N ARG A 675 -67.59 0.09 91.70
CA ARG A 675 -66.66 -0.99 91.31
C ARG A 675 -66.32 -0.96 89.82
N LYS A 676 -67.32 -0.72 88.95
CA LYS A 676 -67.11 -0.59 87.50
C LYS A 676 -66.23 0.61 87.18
N ASN A 677 -66.50 1.76 87.79
CA ASN A 677 -65.68 2.96 87.61
C ASN A 677 -64.26 2.75 88.12
N LYS A 678 -64.09 2.01 89.23
CA LYS A 678 -62.76 1.64 89.72
C LYS A 678 -62.01 0.74 88.73
N LEU A 679 -62.64 -0.33 88.22
CA LEU A 679 -62.05 -1.22 87.23
C LEU A 679 -61.75 -0.52 85.90
N LEU A 680 -62.61 0.40 85.46
CA LEU A 680 -62.35 1.25 84.30
C LEU A 680 -61.13 2.14 84.53
N GLY A 681 -61.01 2.75 85.71
CA GLY A 681 -59.84 3.53 86.11
C GLY A 681 -58.56 2.69 86.18
N ASP A 682 -58.63 1.48 86.76
CA ASP A 682 -57.50 0.55 86.83
C ASP A 682 -57.07 0.08 85.42
N ARG A 683 -58.03 -0.17 84.52
CA ARG A 683 -57.77 -0.52 83.11
C ARG A 683 -57.14 0.64 82.34
N GLU A 684 -57.65 1.85 82.51
CA GLU A 684 -57.08 3.04 81.87
C GLU A 684 -55.67 3.33 82.39
N ASN A 685 -55.43 3.15 83.69
CA ASN A 685 -54.08 3.24 84.26
C ASN A 685 -53.14 2.20 83.64
N LEU A 686 -53.54 0.93 83.56
CA LEU A 686 -52.71 -0.13 82.96
C LEU A 686 -52.48 0.06 81.46
N ARG A 687 -53.47 0.56 80.72
CA ARG A 687 -53.29 0.94 79.30
C ARG A 687 -52.35 2.15 79.16
N GLY A 688 -52.46 3.13 80.06
CA GLY A 688 -51.56 4.28 80.12
C GLY A 688 -50.12 3.87 80.42
N GLU A 689 -49.93 2.91 81.33
CA GLU A 689 -48.62 2.31 81.63
C GLU A 689 -48.07 1.55 80.41
N GLN A 690 -48.90 0.74 79.72
CA GLN A 690 -48.52 0.06 78.48
C GLN A 690 -48.16 1.03 77.34
N GLU A 691 -48.93 2.10 77.15
CA GLU A 691 -48.64 3.12 76.14
C GLU A 691 -47.37 3.89 76.49
N GLN A 692 -47.14 4.20 77.76
CA GLN A 692 -45.87 4.81 78.21
C GLN A 692 -44.68 3.89 77.98
N GLU A 693 -44.80 2.58 78.25
CA GLU A 693 -43.75 1.61 77.96
C GLU A 693 -43.50 1.45 76.46
N MET A 694 -44.55 1.35 75.62
CA MET A 694 -44.38 1.29 74.17
C MET A 694 -43.76 2.57 73.61
N LYS A 695 -44.16 3.73 74.13
CA LYS A 695 -43.59 5.01 73.73
C LYS A 695 -42.11 5.08 74.10
N LYS A 696 -41.76 4.68 75.32
CA LYS A 696 -40.37 4.59 75.78
C LYS A 696 -39.55 3.61 74.93
N MET A 697 -40.11 2.44 74.59
CA MET A 697 -39.44 1.46 73.74
C MET A 697 -39.24 1.97 72.30
N ASN A 698 -40.22 2.70 71.74
CA ASN A 698 -40.08 3.31 70.42
C ASN A 698 -39.09 4.48 70.43
N GLU A 699 -39.04 5.26 71.51
CA GLU A 699 -38.01 6.28 71.75
C GLU A 699 -36.62 5.62 71.85
N ASP A 700 -36.48 4.54 72.62
CA ASP A 700 -35.23 3.76 72.75
C ASP A 700 -34.79 3.15 71.39
N GLN A 701 -35.74 2.67 70.58
CA GLN A 701 -35.47 2.16 69.22
C GLN A 701 -35.04 3.27 68.26
N GLN A 702 -35.73 4.42 68.28
CA GLN A 702 -35.36 5.57 67.45
C GLN A 702 -33.99 6.12 67.83
N ASP A 703 -33.69 6.19 69.13
CA ASP A 703 -32.39 6.64 69.60
C ASP A 703 -31.29 5.63 69.27
N ALA A 704 -31.58 4.32 69.31
CA ALA A 704 -30.66 3.29 68.83
C ALA A 704 -30.39 3.39 67.31
N ILE A 705 -31.42 3.64 66.50
CA ILE A 705 -31.29 3.88 65.06
C ILE A 705 -30.41 5.09 64.78
N LYS A 706 -30.69 6.22 65.44
CA LYS A 706 -29.86 7.44 65.29
C LYS A 706 -28.40 7.16 65.64
N VAL A 707 -28.13 6.40 66.69
CA VAL A 707 -26.76 6.05 67.07
C VAL A 707 -26.10 5.19 65.99
N VAL A 708 -26.82 4.22 65.40
CA VAL A 708 -26.31 3.42 64.27
C VAL A 708 -26.05 4.30 63.05
N GLU A 709 -26.97 5.17 62.68
CA GLU A 709 -26.82 6.09 61.54
C GLU A 709 -25.64 7.04 61.73
N ILE A 710 -25.45 7.58 62.95
CA ILE A 710 -24.28 8.41 63.30
C ILE A 710 -22.99 7.62 63.09
N TRP A 711 -22.92 6.37 63.55
CA TRP A 711 -21.71 5.56 63.36
C TRP A 711 -21.53 5.08 61.92
N GLN A 712 -22.60 4.86 61.16
CA GLN A 712 -22.51 4.59 59.72
C GLN A 712 -21.96 5.80 58.96
N ALA A 713 -22.45 7.00 59.28
CA ALA A 713 -21.94 8.24 58.72
C ALA A 713 -20.46 8.45 59.07
N LYS A 714 -20.06 8.18 60.33
CA LYS A 714 -18.65 8.25 60.75
C LYS A 714 -17.76 7.20 60.09
N VAL A 715 -18.27 6.00 59.85
CA VAL A 715 -17.53 4.98 59.08
C VAL A 715 -17.36 5.45 57.63
N LEU A 716 -18.41 5.98 57.00
CA LEU A 716 -18.34 6.49 55.64
C LEU A 716 -17.38 7.68 55.52
N GLU A 717 -17.41 8.61 56.48
CA GLU A 717 -16.49 9.75 56.58
C GLU A 717 -15.05 9.26 56.76
N ALA A 718 -14.79 8.31 57.67
CA ALA A 718 -13.47 7.72 57.85
C ALA A 718 -13.00 6.89 56.64
N GLU A 719 -13.91 6.25 55.89
CA GLU A 719 -13.59 5.56 54.63
C GLU A 719 -13.28 6.54 53.50
N GLN A 720 -13.95 7.69 53.46
CA GLN A 720 -13.65 8.78 52.53
C GLN A 720 -12.30 9.41 52.85
N GLU A 721 -12.03 9.70 54.13
CA GLU A 721 -10.72 10.17 54.59
C GLU A 721 -9.62 9.14 54.30
N LEU A 722 -9.87 7.84 54.49
CA LEU A 722 -8.90 6.79 54.14
C LEU A 722 -8.68 6.69 52.63
N ASN A 723 -9.71 6.82 51.81
CA ASN A 723 -9.58 6.82 50.34
C ASN A 723 -8.85 8.06 49.83
N GLU A 724 -9.09 9.22 50.44
CA GLU A 724 -8.41 10.47 50.13
C GLU A 724 -6.96 10.44 50.63
N PHE A 725 -6.72 9.86 51.80
CA PHE A 725 -5.38 9.54 52.31
C PHE A 725 -4.67 8.54 51.40
N GLN A 726 -5.33 7.49 50.92
CA GLN A 726 -4.75 6.52 49.98
C GLN A 726 -4.41 7.18 48.65
N LYS A 727 -5.26 8.07 48.12
CA LYS A 727 -4.92 8.90 46.95
C LYS A 727 -3.70 9.78 47.20
N ASN A 728 -3.61 10.43 48.37
CA ASN A 728 -2.49 11.30 48.73
C ASN A 728 -1.20 10.52 49.05
N TYR A 729 -1.31 9.32 49.62
CA TYR A 729 -0.21 8.40 49.92
C TYR A 729 0.31 7.72 48.65
N ILE A 730 -0.57 7.35 47.72
CA ILE A 730 -0.23 6.92 46.36
C ILE A 730 0.45 8.09 45.64
N SER A 731 -0.05 9.33 45.73
CA SER A 731 0.63 10.52 45.24
C SER A 731 1.96 10.84 45.94
N LEU A 732 2.16 10.44 47.21
CA LEU A 732 3.42 10.60 47.94
C LEU A 732 4.45 9.53 47.55
N ILE A 733 4.00 8.33 47.19
CA ILE A 733 4.82 7.23 46.65
C ILE A 733 5.15 7.47 45.18
N GLU A 734 4.16 7.83 44.37
CA GLU A 734 4.31 8.23 42.96
C GLU A 734 5.07 9.56 42.84
N GLY A 735 4.93 10.44 43.85
CA GLY A 735 5.67 11.69 43.98
C GLY A 735 7.07 11.55 44.57
N GLN A 736 7.46 10.38 45.09
CA GLN A 736 8.87 10.09 45.39
C GLN A 736 9.72 9.94 44.12
N ASN A 737 9.12 9.90 42.93
CA ASN A 737 9.84 9.72 41.66
C ASN A 737 9.55 10.82 40.62
N GLN A 738 9.20 12.04 41.01
CA GLN A 738 9.03 13.10 39.98
C GLN A 738 9.74 14.42 40.21
N PRO A 739 10.03 14.92 41.43
CA PRO A 739 10.83 16.15 41.58
C PRO A 739 12.34 15.92 41.78
N ALA A 740 12.74 14.83 42.45
CA ALA A 740 14.14 14.38 42.50
C ALA A 740 14.52 13.66 41.20
N GLU A 741 13.55 13.05 40.53
CA GLU A 741 13.71 12.52 39.17
C GLU A 741 13.71 13.68 38.15
N SER A 742 12.89 14.74 38.26
CA SER A 742 12.98 15.86 37.29
C SER A 742 14.15 16.84 37.53
N LEU A 743 14.67 16.98 38.75
CA LEU A 743 15.92 17.72 39.01
C LEU A 743 17.16 16.84 38.83
N GLY A 744 17.03 15.53 39.04
CA GLY A 744 18.01 14.50 38.69
C GLY A 744 18.14 14.37 37.18
N ILE A 745 17.03 14.26 36.45
CA ILE A 745 16.92 14.30 34.98
C ILE A 745 17.31 15.67 34.46
N ALA A 746 16.93 16.82 35.07
CA ALA A 746 17.43 18.11 34.60
C ALA A 746 18.93 18.31 34.85
N CYS A 747 19.50 17.78 35.94
CA CYS A 747 20.95 17.82 36.20
C CYS A 747 21.73 16.72 35.45
N GLU A 748 21.11 15.59 35.11
CA GLU A 748 21.62 14.52 34.25
C GLU A 748 21.50 14.91 32.78
N ASP A 749 20.46 15.62 32.36
CA ASP A 749 20.29 16.22 31.04
C ASP A 749 21.22 17.43 30.89
N LEU A 750 21.38 18.27 31.91
CA LEU A 750 22.37 19.36 31.90
C LEU A 750 23.81 18.84 32.00
N LYS A 751 24.08 17.68 32.64
CA LYS A 751 25.39 16.98 32.55
C LYS A 751 25.59 16.29 31.19
N ALA A 752 24.57 15.63 30.65
CA ALA A 752 24.57 14.94 29.35
C ALA A 752 24.65 15.93 28.17
N LEU A 753 24.24 17.18 28.38
CA LEU A 753 24.41 18.29 27.45
C LEU A 753 25.69 19.11 27.70
N SER A 754 26.28 19.05 28.90
CA SER A 754 27.49 19.82 29.27
C SER A 754 28.80 19.08 29.05
N ASP A 755 28.87 17.77 29.30
CA ASP A 755 30.06 16.98 29.01
C ASP A 755 29.76 16.09 27.80
N GLN A 756 30.27 16.48 26.63
CA GLN A 756 30.15 15.76 25.36
C GLN A 756 30.92 14.42 25.35
N SER A 757 30.66 13.53 26.29
CA SER A 757 31.00 12.11 26.21
C SER A 757 29.70 11.32 26.32
N LEU A 758 29.21 10.79 25.19
CA LEU A 758 28.27 9.69 25.29
C LEU A 758 28.96 8.60 26.10
N ASP A 759 28.24 8.01 27.05
CA ASP A 759 28.80 6.89 27.78
C ASP A 759 29.18 5.78 26.77
N LEU A 760 30.32 5.16 27.03
CA LEU A 760 30.90 4.12 26.20
C LEU A 760 30.01 2.87 26.09
N GLU A 761 29.11 2.64 27.04
CA GLU A 761 28.17 1.52 27.08
C GLU A 761 27.03 1.71 26.06
N THR A 762 26.46 2.92 25.96
CA THR A 762 25.43 3.31 24.99
C THR A 762 26.01 3.35 23.57
N ILE A 763 27.22 3.90 23.39
CA ILE A 763 27.95 3.81 22.11
C ILE A 763 28.21 2.34 21.77
N SER A 764 28.65 1.52 22.73
CA SER A 764 28.94 0.10 22.54
C SER A 764 27.70 -0.71 22.18
N VAL A 765 26.53 -0.49 22.80
CA VAL A 765 25.28 -1.18 22.47
C VAL A 765 24.84 -0.87 21.03
N ILE A 766 24.96 0.38 20.61
CA ILE A 766 24.55 0.82 19.28
C ILE A 766 25.55 0.36 18.21
N LEU A 767 26.85 0.41 18.50
CA LEU A 767 27.90 -0.18 17.67
C LEU A 767 27.69 -1.69 17.52
N ASN A 768 27.46 -2.43 18.61
CA ASN A 768 27.24 -3.87 18.57
C ASN A 768 25.99 -4.26 17.77
N ARG A 769 24.88 -3.51 17.92
CA ARG A 769 23.66 -3.69 17.10
C ARG A 769 23.92 -3.38 15.62
N SER A 770 24.62 -2.29 15.33
CA SER A 770 24.98 -1.90 13.95
C SER A 770 25.94 -2.90 13.31
N ILE A 771 26.94 -3.39 14.04
CA ILE A 771 27.88 -4.43 13.60
C ILE A 771 27.14 -5.76 13.37
N ALA A 772 26.20 -6.14 14.23
CA ALA A 772 25.39 -7.35 14.04
C ALA A 772 24.50 -7.24 12.79
N ALA A 773 23.89 -6.08 12.55
CA ALA A 773 23.14 -5.80 11.33
C ALA A 773 24.05 -5.86 10.09
N LEU A 774 25.20 -5.16 10.11
CA LEU A 774 26.16 -5.18 8.99
C LEU A 774 26.74 -6.58 8.73
N LYS A 775 26.96 -7.40 9.76
CA LYS A 775 27.36 -8.81 9.61
C LYS A 775 26.30 -9.63 8.88
N LYS A 776 25.02 -9.50 9.26
CA LYS A 776 23.90 -10.16 8.58
C LYS A 776 23.74 -9.65 7.15
N LEU A 777 23.82 -8.33 6.95
CA LEU A 777 23.68 -7.71 5.64
C LEU A 777 24.77 -8.21 4.69
N ASN A 778 26.02 -8.25 5.16
CA ASN A 778 27.16 -8.77 4.43
C ASN A 778 26.89 -10.21 3.95
N GLN A 779 26.39 -11.10 4.82
CA GLN A 779 26.07 -12.49 4.44
C GLN A 779 25.00 -12.57 3.33
N TYR A 780 23.96 -11.74 3.38
CA TYR A 780 22.90 -11.76 2.37
C TYR A 780 23.32 -11.10 1.05
N ILE A 781 24.05 -9.98 1.11
CA ILE A 781 24.57 -9.30 -0.07
C ILE A 781 25.68 -10.13 -0.73
N GLU A 782 26.48 -10.88 0.02
CA GLU A 782 27.44 -11.84 -0.54
C GLU A 782 26.73 -12.92 -1.38
N LYS A 783 25.62 -13.47 -0.88
CA LYS A 783 24.78 -14.42 -1.63
C LYS A 783 24.22 -13.79 -2.92
N MET A 784 23.69 -12.57 -2.84
CA MET A 784 23.18 -11.85 -4.02
C MET A 784 24.29 -11.54 -5.02
N THR A 785 25.44 -11.09 -4.55
CA THR A 785 26.62 -10.82 -5.38
C THR A 785 27.04 -12.09 -6.10
N ARG A 786 27.07 -13.22 -5.40
CA ARG A 786 27.38 -14.51 -6.00
C ARG A 786 26.41 -14.90 -7.11
N PHE A 787 25.11 -14.66 -6.95
CA PHE A 787 24.15 -14.87 -8.03
C PHE A 787 24.48 -14.05 -9.29
N PHE A 788 24.76 -12.76 -9.13
CA PHE A 788 25.09 -11.91 -10.28
C PHE A 788 26.46 -12.23 -10.90
N VAL A 789 27.43 -12.68 -10.09
CA VAL A 789 28.72 -13.21 -10.57
C VAL A 789 28.49 -14.45 -11.44
N GLU A 790 27.66 -15.40 -11.02
CA GLU A 790 27.37 -16.60 -11.80
C GLU A 790 26.63 -16.27 -13.11
N VAL A 791 25.66 -15.35 -13.06
CA VAL A 791 24.96 -14.88 -14.29
C VAL A 791 25.94 -14.20 -15.24
N SER A 792 26.78 -13.28 -14.74
CA SER A 792 27.80 -12.59 -15.56
C SER A 792 28.82 -13.57 -16.13
N SER A 793 29.26 -14.54 -15.32
CA SER A 793 30.20 -15.58 -15.74
C SER A 793 29.61 -16.46 -16.84
N TYR A 794 28.36 -16.89 -16.69
CA TYR A 794 27.67 -17.68 -17.70
C TYR A 794 27.50 -16.94 -19.03
N VAL A 795 27.13 -15.64 -18.96
CA VAL A 795 27.07 -14.78 -20.15
C VAL A 795 28.46 -14.65 -20.78
N ASP A 796 29.50 -14.37 -19.99
CA ASP A 796 30.88 -14.23 -20.47
C ASP A 796 31.40 -15.51 -21.14
N ASP A 797 31.15 -16.69 -20.58
CA ASP A 797 31.56 -17.97 -21.17
C ASP A 797 30.79 -18.28 -22.46
N THR A 798 29.49 -17.98 -22.49
CA THR A 798 28.70 -18.09 -23.72
C THR A 798 29.26 -17.17 -24.81
N MET A 799 29.79 -16.01 -24.44
CA MET A 799 30.37 -15.03 -25.38
C MET A 799 31.75 -15.40 -25.86
N ARG A 800 32.63 -15.75 -24.92
CA ARG A 800 34.04 -16.02 -25.20
C ARG A 800 34.20 -17.36 -25.90
N ASP A 801 33.55 -18.38 -25.38
CA ASP A 801 33.84 -19.76 -25.76
C ASP A 801 32.90 -20.18 -26.90
N GLN A 802 31.58 -20.06 -26.69
CA GLN A 802 30.61 -20.60 -27.65
C GLN A 802 30.42 -19.69 -28.85
N LEU A 803 30.22 -18.39 -28.63
CA LEU A 803 30.12 -17.43 -29.74
C LEU A 803 31.47 -17.25 -30.43
N GLY A 804 32.59 -17.31 -29.69
CA GLY A 804 33.94 -17.34 -30.27
C GLY A 804 34.15 -18.53 -31.20
N HIS A 805 33.90 -19.75 -30.72
CA HIS A 805 33.99 -20.98 -31.52
C HIS A 805 33.04 -20.96 -32.72
N PHE A 806 31.80 -20.49 -32.53
CA PHE A 806 30.85 -20.35 -33.62
C PHE A 806 31.33 -19.36 -34.70
N ARG A 807 31.97 -18.24 -34.31
CA ARG A 807 32.57 -17.29 -35.24
C ARG A 807 33.77 -17.87 -35.97
N GLU A 808 34.60 -18.69 -35.33
CA GLU A 808 35.69 -19.39 -36.02
C GLU A 808 35.17 -20.36 -37.07
N GLN A 809 34.07 -21.05 -36.78
CA GLN A 809 33.43 -21.98 -37.71
C GLN A 809 32.71 -21.30 -38.89
N THR A 810 32.25 -20.06 -38.71
CA THR A 810 31.45 -19.31 -39.71
C THR A 810 32.20 -18.18 -40.40
N GLY A 811 33.31 -17.70 -39.84
CA GLY A 811 34.09 -16.57 -40.33
C GLY A 811 34.98 -16.88 -41.53
N ASP A 812 35.24 -18.16 -41.80
CA ASP A 812 35.91 -18.60 -43.02
C ASP A 812 34.86 -19.02 -44.05
N VAL A 813 34.20 -18.03 -44.65
CA VAL A 813 33.19 -18.19 -45.71
C VAL A 813 33.74 -18.99 -46.90
N GLU A 814 35.06 -18.92 -47.13
CA GLU A 814 35.77 -19.75 -48.11
C GLU A 814 35.82 -21.23 -47.67
N ARG A 815 36.01 -21.58 -46.39
CA ARG A 815 35.92 -22.99 -45.91
C ARG A 815 34.53 -23.61 -46.04
N LEU A 816 33.46 -22.83 -45.95
CA LEU A 816 32.09 -23.33 -46.13
C LEU A 816 31.78 -23.68 -47.59
N THR A 817 32.65 -23.30 -48.54
CA THR A 817 32.41 -23.43 -49.99
C THR A 817 33.57 -24.03 -50.80
N GLN A 818 34.83 -23.96 -50.36
CA GLN A 818 36.04 -24.35 -51.11
C GLN A 818 36.65 -25.70 -50.73
N SER A 819 35.97 -26.57 -49.98
CA SER A 819 36.49 -27.93 -49.77
C SER A 819 36.59 -28.72 -51.09
N ARG A 820 37.60 -29.60 -51.18
CA ARG A 820 37.84 -30.50 -52.32
C ARG A 820 36.73 -31.53 -52.54
N THR A 821 35.80 -31.74 -51.60
CA THR A 821 34.70 -32.72 -51.71
C THR A 821 33.37 -32.22 -51.13
N LEU A 822 32.25 -32.75 -51.64
CA LEU A 822 30.89 -32.39 -51.18
C LEU A 822 30.64 -32.80 -49.72
N GLU A 823 31.23 -33.91 -49.28
CA GLU A 823 31.07 -34.47 -47.92
C GLU A 823 31.70 -33.58 -46.84
N GLU A 824 32.89 -33.03 -47.10
CA GLU A 824 33.57 -32.11 -46.19
C GLU A 824 32.78 -30.80 -46.01
N ASN A 825 32.19 -30.23 -47.06
CA ASN A 825 31.34 -29.03 -46.95
C ASN A 825 30.12 -29.27 -46.04
N GLU A 826 29.52 -30.45 -46.11
CA GLU A 826 28.34 -30.78 -45.31
C GLU A 826 28.65 -31.07 -43.84
N ILE A 827 29.86 -31.55 -43.54
CA ILE A 827 30.36 -31.64 -42.15
C ILE A 827 30.51 -30.25 -41.53
N HIS A 828 31.08 -29.28 -42.26
CA HIS A 828 31.25 -27.91 -41.76
C HIS A 828 29.92 -27.21 -41.49
N LYS A 829 28.94 -27.32 -42.41
CA LYS A 829 27.58 -26.79 -42.21
C LYS A 829 26.89 -27.43 -41.01
N THR A 830 27.02 -28.75 -40.85
CA THR A 830 26.44 -29.49 -39.71
C THR A 830 26.99 -28.95 -38.39
N ASN A 831 28.31 -28.76 -38.29
CA ASN A 831 28.94 -28.26 -37.07
C ASN A 831 28.50 -26.82 -36.77
N ALA A 832 28.44 -25.95 -37.78
CA ALA A 832 27.96 -24.58 -37.61
C ALA A 832 26.49 -24.52 -37.12
N ILE A 833 25.60 -25.35 -37.68
CA ILE A 833 24.20 -25.42 -37.24
C ILE A 833 24.09 -25.95 -35.80
N VAL A 834 24.88 -26.96 -35.43
CA VAL A 834 24.95 -27.49 -34.06
C VAL A 834 25.39 -26.41 -33.08
N SER A 835 26.42 -25.62 -33.41
CA SER A 835 26.88 -24.50 -32.58
C SER A 835 25.85 -23.35 -32.50
N ALA A 836 25.10 -23.08 -33.57
CA ALA A 836 24.00 -22.11 -33.52
C ALA A 836 22.84 -22.57 -32.63
N LEU A 837 22.53 -23.88 -32.62
CA LEU A 837 21.54 -24.48 -31.71
C LEU A 837 22.01 -24.44 -30.25
N ASP A 838 23.30 -24.69 -29.98
CA ASP A 838 23.87 -24.55 -28.64
C ASP A 838 23.73 -23.10 -28.13
N LEU A 839 24.14 -22.12 -28.94
CA LEU A 839 23.94 -20.70 -28.62
C LEU A 839 22.47 -20.36 -28.36
N HIS A 840 21.55 -20.91 -29.16
CA HIS A 840 20.12 -20.70 -28.98
C HIS A 840 19.62 -21.23 -27.63
N GLY A 841 20.06 -22.42 -27.23
CA GLY A 841 19.75 -22.99 -25.93
C GLY A 841 20.32 -22.17 -24.77
N ARG A 842 21.59 -21.76 -24.85
CA ARG A 842 22.25 -20.94 -23.82
C ARG A 842 21.62 -19.57 -23.65
N PHE A 843 21.28 -18.88 -24.74
CA PHE A 843 20.54 -17.62 -24.66
C PHE A 843 19.09 -17.81 -24.19
N THR A 844 18.47 -18.94 -24.48
CA THR A 844 17.17 -19.28 -23.90
C THR A 844 17.28 -19.43 -22.38
N LEU A 845 18.36 -20.03 -21.89
CA LEU A 845 18.64 -20.13 -20.46
C LEU A 845 18.84 -18.75 -19.82
N ILE A 846 19.67 -17.88 -20.42
CA ILE A 846 19.89 -16.49 -19.99
C ILE A 846 18.57 -15.73 -19.90
N LYS A 847 17.73 -15.80 -20.94
CA LYS A 847 16.40 -15.19 -20.98
C LYS A 847 15.53 -15.66 -19.81
N ASN A 848 15.49 -16.98 -19.58
CA ASN A 848 14.63 -17.57 -18.55
C ASN A 848 15.08 -17.19 -17.13
N ILE A 849 16.39 -17.17 -16.87
CA ILE A 849 16.95 -16.75 -15.57
C ILE A 849 16.63 -15.28 -15.29
N ALA A 850 16.76 -14.43 -16.30
CA ALA A 850 16.40 -13.03 -16.19
C ALA A 850 14.91 -12.83 -15.91
N SER A 851 14.03 -13.61 -16.57
CA SER A 851 12.59 -13.61 -16.28
C SER A 851 12.30 -13.99 -14.82
N VAL A 852 12.94 -15.04 -14.31
CA VAL A 852 12.76 -15.45 -12.90
C VAL A 852 13.13 -14.33 -11.93
N TYR A 853 14.25 -13.65 -12.16
CA TYR A 853 14.65 -12.52 -11.32
C TYR A 853 13.59 -11.41 -11.35
N ILE A 854 13.09 -11.06 -12.54
CA ILE A 854 12.06 -10.01 -12.71
C ILE A 854 10.78 -10.39 -11.98
N ASP A 855 10.29 -11.63 -12.14
CA ASP A 855 9.08 -12.11 -11.45
C ASP A 855 9.23 -12.04 -9.92
N VAL A 856 10.41 -12.43 -9.41
CA VAL A 856 10.75 -12.31 -7.98
C VAL A 856 10.85 -10.83 -7.56
N SER A 857 11.38 -9.98 -8.43
CA SER A 857 11.57 -8.56 -8.14
C SER A 857 10.26 -7.83 -8.02
N GLU A 858 9.39 -7.97 -9.02
CA GLU A 858 8.06 -7.35 -9.07
C GLU A 858 7.19 -7.81 -7.91
N LYS A 859 7.27 -9.09 -7.54
CA LYS A 859 6.41 -9.66 -6.50
C LYS A 859 6.92 -9.43 -5.08
N TYR A 860 8.24 -9.38 -4.87
CA TYR A 860 8.83 -9.33 -3.53
C TYR A 860 9.86 -8.21 -3.35
N ILE A 861 10.90 -8.13 -4.19
CA ILE A 861 12.04 -7.22 -3.95
C ILE A 861 11.59 -5.75 -4.00
N THR A 862 10.89 -5.34 -5.05
CA THR A 862 10.44 -3.96 -5.24
C THR A 862 9.37 -3.55 -4.22
N PRO A 863 8.32 -4.36 -3.95
CA PRO A 863 7.38 -4.09 -2.87
C PRO A 863 8.06 -3.99 -1.50
N GLY A 864 9.01 -4.88 -1.20
CA GLY A 864 9.79 -4.84 0.04
C GLY A 864 10.64 -3.58 0.17
N ALA A 865 11.29 -3.17 -0.92
CA ALA A 865 12.10 -1.96 -0.97
C ALA A 865 11.26 -0.69 -0.80
N ASN A 866 10.04 -0.65 -1.34
CA ASN A 866 9.09 0.45 -1.13
C ASN A 866 8.56 0.48 0.30
N LYS A 867 8.24 -0.68 0.89
CA LYS A 867 7.77 -0.79 2.28
C LYS A 867 8.82 -0.37 3.32
N MET A 868 10.10 -0.25 2.93
CA MET A 868 11.12 0.38 3.79
C MET A 868 10.84 1.85 4.11
N ASP A 869 10.10 2.57 3.25
CA ASP A 869 9.75 3.97 3.49
C ASP A 869 8.78 4.12 4.68
N ASP A 870 7.97 3.08 4.93
CA ASP A 870 7.00 3.03 6.03
C ASP A 870 7.68 2.86 7.40
N LEU A 871 8.92 2.38 7.44
CA LEU A 871 9.69 2.15 8.69
C LEU A 871 10.40 3.40 9.21
N THR A 872 10.15 4.57 8.61
CA THR A 872 10.75 5.84 9.04
C THR A 872 10.01 6.42 10.26
N PHE A 873 10.78 6.84 11.28
CA PHE A 873 10.40 7.23 12.66
C PHE A 873 9.32 8.33 12.80
N ASN A 874 8.11 8.12 12.32
CA ASN A 874 7.00 9.08 12.48
C ASN A 874 5.95 8.65 13.51
N ASP A 875 5.99 7.40 14.00
CA ASP A 875 5.07 6.92 15.03
C ASP A 875 5.73 5.83 15.90
N MET A 876 6.18 6.20 17.12
CA MET A 876 6.82 5.28 18.06
C MET A 876 5.83 4.27 18.65
N ASP A 877 4.53 4.60 18.66
CA ASP A 877 3.49 3.78 19.28
C ASP A 877 3.17 2.52 18.45
N ASN A 878 3.55 2.52 17.16
CA ASN A 878 3.29 1.42 16.22
C ASN A 878 4.57 0.82 15.61
N TYR A 879 5.74 1.30 16.00
CA TYR A 879 7.03 0.93 15.42
C TYR A 879 7.38 -0.57 15.62
N GLU A 880 7.12 -1.12 16.80
CA GLU A 880 7.34 -2.56 17.05
C GLU A 880 6.40 -3.43 16.20
N GLU A 881 5.16 -3.00 16.00
CA GLU A 881 4.18 -3.70 15.16
C GLU A 881 4.61 -3.66 13.67
N GLN A 882 5.02 -2.49 13.17
CA GLN A 882 5.53 -2.32 11.81
C GLN A 882 6.79 -3.14 11.53
N VAL A 883 7.75 -3.17 12.47
CA VAL A 883 8.95 -4.01 12.36
C VAL A 883 8.58 -5.50 12.36
N ASN A 884 7.63 -5.91 13.22
CA ASN A 884 7.16 -7.30 13.26
C ASN A 884 6.42 -7.70 11.97
N GLU A 885 5.57 -6.83 11.41
CA GLU A 885 4.93 -7.06 10.12
C GLU A 885 5.94 -7.15 8.97
N PHE A 886 6.98 -6.31 8.99
CA PHE A 886 8.03 -6.33 7.98
C PHE A 886 8.86 -7.61 8.04
N GLN A 887 9.19 -8.08 9.25
CA GLN A 887 9.87 -9.37 9.45
C GLN A 887 9.02 -10.55 8.97
N LYS A 888 7.72 -10.58 9.31
CA LYS A 888 6.77 -11.60 8.83
C LYS A 888 6.67 -11.62 7.30
N TRP A 889 6.65 -10.44 6.66
CA TRP A 889 6.71 -10.34 5.21
C TRP A 889 8.00 -10.97 4.67
N GLY A 890 9.16 -10.66 5.26
CA GLY A 890 10.45 -11.21 4.85
C GLY A 890 10.49 -12.73 4.92
N GLU A 891 10.04 -13.33 6.03
CA GLU A 891 9.99 -14.79 6.20
C GLU A 891 9.06 -15.48 5.19
N LYS A 892 7.89 -14.88 4.94
CA LYS A 892 6.95 -15.37 3.94
C LYS A 892 7.54 -15.29 2.53
N ALA A 893 8.15 -14.16 2.18
CA ALA A 893 8.77 -13.95 0.86
C ALA A 893 9.89 -14.95 0.58
N VAL A 894 10.76 -15.23 1.57
CA VAL A 894 11.81 -16.27 1.46
C VAL A 894 11.20 -17.62 1.07
N THR A 895 10.18 -18.05 1.81
CA THR A 895 9.52 -19.35 1.59
C THR A 895 8.86 -19.43 0.21
N GLU A 896 8.17 -18.38 -0.21
CA GLU A 896 7.48 -18.34 -1.51
C GLU A 896 8.46 -18.28 -2.69
N ILE A 897 9.60 -17.57 -2.55
CA ILE A 897 10.66 -17.54 -3.56
C ILE A 897 11.30 -18.92 -3.71
N GLU A 898 11.56 -19.63 -2.61
CA GLU A 898 12.13 -20.99 -2.67
C GLU A 898 11.19 -21.98 -3.37
N ALA A 899 9.87 -21.87 -3.12
CA ALA A 899 8.86 -22.67 -3.80
C ALA A 899 8.80 -22.36 -5.31
N LEU A 900 8.71 -21.07 -5.66
CA LEU A 900 8.73 -20.60 -7.05
C LEU A 900 9.99 -21.07 -7.78
N ALA A 901 11.13 -21.00 -7.10
CA ALA A 901 12.40 -21.37 -7.69
C ALA A 901 12.49 -22.85 -8.07
N LYS A 902 11.99 -23.70 -7.17
CA LYS A 902 11.94 -25.15 -7.40
C LYS A 902 11.02 -25.52 -8.56
N GLU A 903 9.87 -24.86 -8.68
CA GLU A 903 8.94 -25.08 -9.78
C GLU A 903 9.53 -24.62 -11.13
N THR A 904 10.15 -23.44 -11.15
CA THR A 904 10.61 -22.83 -12.39
C THR A 904 11.86 -23.52 -12.94
N ASN A 905 12.78 -24.04 -12.12
CA ASN A 905 13.91 -24.85 -12.60
C ASN A 905 13.48 -26.00 -13.53
N LYS A 906 12.40 -26.69 -13.18
CA LYS A 906 11.85 -27.79 -14.00
C LYS A 906 11.25 -27.28 -15.32
N LYS A 907 10.65 -26.09 -15.32
CA LYS A 907 10.09 -25.46 -16.52
C LYS A 907 11.19 -24.96 -17.46
N ILE A 908 12.27 -24.39 -16.91
CA ILE A 908 13.40 -23.85 -17.69
C ILE A 908 14.05 -24.94 -18.55
N GLU A 909 14.31 -26.11 -17.98
CA GLU A 909 14.89 -27.25 -18.72
C GLU A 909 13.98 -27.68 -19.88
N GLN A 910 12.68 -27.80 -19.63
CA GLN A 910 11.70 -28.12 -20.68
C GLN A 910 11.63 -27.04 -21.77
N ASP A 911 11.74 -25.78 -21.38
CA ASP A 911 11.67 -24.64 -22.30
C ASP A 911 12.92 -24.53 -23.18
N VAL A 912 14.11 -24.81 -22.65
CA VAL A 912 15.35 -24.90 -23.46
C VAL A 912 15.18 -25.98 -24.53
N TYR A 913 14.78 -27.19 -24.14
CA TYR A 913 14.54 -28.28 -25.08
C TYR A 913 13.49 -27.93 -26.14
N LYS A 914 12.31 -27.44 -25.71
CA LYS A 914 11.21 -27.08 -26.62
C LYS A 914 11.63 -26.01 -27.64
N ASN A 915 12.35 -24.98 -27.20
CA ASN A 915 12.77 -23.87 -28.06
C ASN A 915 13.82 -24.32 -29.09
N MET A 916 14.83 -25.08 -28.67
CA MET A 916 15.83 -25.63 -29.60
C MET A 916 15.20 -26.61 -30.59
N ALA A 917 14.32 -27.50 -30.11
CA ALA A 917 13.61 -28.45 -30.97
C ALA A 917 12.67 -27.74 -31.96
N SER A 918 12.00 -26.66 -31.55
CA SER A 918 11.15 -25.85 -32.43
C SER A 918 11.95 -25.18 -33.55
N LEU A 919 13.10 -24.59 -33.20
CA LEU A 919 14.00 -23.97 -34.17
C LEU A 919 14.52 -25.03 -35.16
N ALA A 920 15.03 -26.15 -34.65
CA ALA A 920 15.51 -27.24 -35.46
C ALA A 920 14.42 -27.77 -36.40
N ARG A 921 13.17 -27.93 -35.92
CA ARG A 921 12.06 -28.39 -36.75
C ARG A 921 11.76 -27.45 -37.91
N LYS A 922 11.60 -26.16 -37.61
CA LYS A 922 11.14 -25.17 -38.59
C LYS A 922 12.19 -24.78 -39.61
N GLN A 923 13.46 -24.68 -39.20
CA GLN A 923 14.52 -24.18 -40.10
C GLN A 923 15.33 -25.28 -40.76
N ILE A 924 15.43 -26.46 -40.14
CA ILE A 924 16.25 -27.57 -40.66
C ILE A 924 15.39 -28.57 -41.45
N GLY A 925 14.10 -28.70 -41.12
CA GLY A 925 13.13 -29.55 -41.85
C GLY A 925 12.92 -30.93 -41.21
N PHE A 926 12.74 -31.01 -39.89
CA PHE A 926 12.49 -32.29 -39.21
C PHE A 926 11.18 -32.99 -39.61
N GLU A 927 10.26 -32.32 -40.31
CA GLU A 927 9.00 -32.94 -40.77
C GLU A 927 9.24 -34.11 -41.74
N GLU A 928 10.36 -34.13 -42.49
CA GLU A 928 10.68 -35.21 -43.44
C GLU A 928 11.14 -36.53 -42.75
N LEU A 929 11.51 -36.50 -41.46
CA LEU A 929 12.05 -37.68 -40.73
C LEU A 929 11.11 -38.27 -39.67
N PHE A 930 9.94 -37.66 -39.42
CA PHE A 930 8.97 -38.17 -38.44
C PHE A 930 7.75 -38.86 -39.05
N ASN A 931 7.50 -38.74 -40.36
CA ASN A 931 6.48 -39.52 -41.06
C ASN A 931 6.82 -41.03 -41.20
N SER A 932 7.92 -41.51 -40.60
CA SER A 932 8.26 -42.94 -40.58
C SER A 932 8.36 -43.57 -39.19
N TYR A 933 8.26 -42.81 -38.09
CA TYR A 933 8.34 -43.37 -36.73
C TYR A 933 7.50 -42.55 -35.72
N GLU A 934 6.18 -42.58 -35.88
CA GLU A 934 5.22 -42.40 -34.79
C GLU A 934 4.77 -43.79 -34.28
N THR A 935 5.67 -44.52 -33.62
CA THR A 935 5.34 -45.59 -32.66
C THR A 935 6.58 -45.87 -31.81
N GLU A 936 6.74 -45.12 -30.71
CA GLU A 936 7.24 -45.60 -29.40
C GLU A 936 7.25 -44.45 -28.38
#